data_AF-A0A7V3AER0-F1
#
_entry.id   AF-A0A7V3AER0-F1
#
_cell.length_a   1.000
_cell.length_b   1.000
_cell.length_c   1.000
_cell.angle_alpha   90.00
_cell.angle_beta   90.00
_cell.angle_gamma   90.00
#
_symmetry.space_group_name_H-M   'P 1'
#
loop_
_entity.id
_entity.type
_entity.pdbx_description
1 polymer ?
#
loop_
_entity_poly.entity_id
_entity_poly.type
_entity_poly.pdbx_seq_one_letter_code
_entity_poly.pdbx_strand_id
1 'polypeptide(L)'
;MLPMLFAAQFAIARLGAAEPGVPQPLPLLDGEPQRGRWIALSGETTPGGADEYEWRQTAGPAVRFLDEQRAKARVWTFLAEAGRYAFALRARNRHGWSAPALLEFDVPQGAPAIPLEEAFQPLGAGEEVRLPGEAWKQLHGPAVPLRETPDRRFTCFRALRAGLYLFQAWRAGDVPERRGYWVPPGRDDEMGNRRPVAVLPPSFSGRAGQPLTLDASLSYDRDGTDEPLVARWVVDTVHGATLAVTGPLKATFLAPREGVYKLELFVSDGKMDSRPEKRFVQIVGTDAPEPVEALVLDKADEGELGRRVQLRLHESTLDDAVQRFPSRCGVALRIDPAFLPTDRFARIPLELGANSAPVRLLADWIARQADGWYRIDSNRSFWLTTPTAWVAERQPLESLLPKVDALHEDEDAQDLMQLLYPLFEGVLKENADARLVYRREQDQVLAVLPKKAADRLREVLEHLRAPKGLGLVPPADLTPEEWDLRNALARTPVTGTWNARRFDLLLRDLEERTGMPAAFDPRQFPKGVPKVTLSCDRTPLRQVVRDLVELAGFDGCQASPLGGLWFYRGAEPCVTRELLWDRAVVRTYDVESILKQLPMSGGEVIAHFVRQRVFADSWKVSGTCCRYHKATEKLLVVHVPAAQERVVRVLWDLQLRGENALGPALVPEAGP
;
A
#
# COMPACT_ATOMS: atom_id res chain seq x y z
N MET A 1 17.20 -38.65 -62.16
CA MET A 1 18.62 -38.42 -61.85
C MET A 1 18.70 -37.96 -60.41
N LEU A 2 19.50 -38.63 -59.57
CA LEU A 2 19.76 -38.26 -58.17
C LEU A 2 20.11 -36.77 -58.01
N PRO A 3 19.97 -36.22 -56.80
CA PRO A 3 21.20 -35.73 -56.18
C PRO A 3 21.37 -36.11 -54.70
N MET A 4 22.60 -36.54 -54.43
CA MET A 4 23.38 -36.36 -53.20
C MET A 4 22.86 -36.98 -51.89
N LEU A 5 23.32 -38.22 -51.66
CA LEU A 5 23.82 -38.65 -50.36
C LEU A 5 24.83 -37.62 -49.83
N PHE A 6 24.42 -36.74 -48.93
CA PHE A 6 25.35 -36.14 -47.97
C PHE A 6 25.57 -37.18 -46.87
N ALA A 7 26.83 -37.55 -46.66
CA ALA A 7 27.26 -38.44 -45.60
C ALA A 7 26.84 -37.87 -44.24
N ALA A 8 25.82 -38.47 -43.61
CA ALA A 8 25.49 -38.19 -42.22
C ALA A 8 26.63 -38.73 -41.35
N GLN A 9 27.40 -37.81 -40.77
CA GLN A 9 28.43 -38.10 -39.79
C GLN A 9 27.71 -38.45 -38.47
N PHE A 10 27.30 -39.71 -38.35
CA PHE A 10 26.57 -40.19 -37.17
C PHE A 10 27.47 -40.06 -35.93
N ALA A 11 26.88 -39.54 -34.85
CA ALA A 11 27.56 -39.38 -33.57
C ALA A 11 28.28 -40.67 -33.17
N ILE A 12 29.55 -40.55 -32.75
CA ILE A 12 30.38 -41.70 -32.40
C ILE A 12 30.39 -41.82 -30.89
N ALA A 13 29.80 -42.91 -30.39
CA ALA A 13 29.92 -43.31 -28.99
C ALA A 13 31.13 -44.23 -28.81
N ARG A 14 32.02 -43.91 -27.88
CA ARG A 14 33.14 -44.77 -27.46
C ARG A 14 32.95 -45.18 -26.01
N LEU A 15 32.79 -46.48 -25.79
CA LEU A 15 32.56 -47.04 -24.46
C LEU A 15 33.88 -47.21 -23.70
N GLY A 16 33.85 -46.95 -22.40
CA GLY A 16 34.94 -47.30 -21.49
C GLY A 16 35.02 -48.81 -21.24
N ALA A 17 36.08 -49.26 -20.56
CA ALA A 17 36.24 -50.66 -20.17
C ALA A 17 35.06 -51.15 -19.32
N ALA A 18 34.57 -52.35 -19.61
CA ALA A 18 33.46 -52.96 -18.87
C ALA A 18 33.99 -53.64 -17.60
N GLU A 19 33.45 -53.27 -16.45
CA GLU A 19 33.74 -53.90 -15.16
C GLU A 19 32.51 -54.68 -14.65
N PRO A 20 32.66 -55.89 -14.08
CA PRO A 20 31.54 -56.67 -13.59
C PRO A 20 30.76 -55.93 -12.48
N GLY A 21 29.45 -55.72 -12.69
CA GLY A 21 28.55 -55.12 -11.71
C GLY A 21 28.47 -53.59 -11.72
N VAL A 22 29.37 -52.90 -12.44
CA VAL A 22 29.34 -51.44 -12.64
C VAL A 22 28.51 -51.13 -13.90
N PRO A 23 27.70 -50.05 -13.93
CA PRO A 23 26.87 -49.74 -15.08
C PRO A 23 27.74 -49.37 -16.29
N GLN A 24 27.29 -49.77 -17.48
CA GLN A 24 27.92 -49.37 -18.74
C GLN A 24 27.05 -48.31 -19.42
N PRO A 25 27.38 -47.01 -19.31
CA PRO A 25 26.62 -45.96 -19.96
C PRO A 25 26.86 -45.96 -21.47
N LEU A 26 25.77 -45.89 -22.23
CA LEU A 26 25.74 -45.70 -23.67
C LEU A 26 25.20 -44.28 -23.95
N PRO A 27 26.09 -43.28 -24.13
CA PRO A 27 25.65 -41.95 -24.48
C PRO A 27 25.20 -41.92 -25.94
N LEU A 28 24.02 -41.35 -26.17
CA LEU A 28 23.33 -41.27 -27.45
C LEU A 28 22.91 -39.82 -27.71
N LEU A 29 22.86 -39.46 -28.98
CA LEU A 29 22.36 -38.17 -29.44
C LEU A 29 20.91 -38.33 -29.92
N ASP A 30 19.98 -37.63 -29.30
CA ASP A 30 18.57 -37.66 -29.66
C ASP A 30 18.23 -36.55 -30.67
N GLY A 31 18.29 -36.90 -31.96
CA GLY A 31 17.95 -36.02 -33.08
C GLY A 31 19.16 -35.44 -33.81
N GLU A 32 18.89 -34.68 -34.87
CA GLU A 32 19.95 -34.11 -35.73
C GLU A 32 20.60 -32.87 -35.10
N PRO A 33 21.94 -32.84 -34.94
CA PRO A 33 22.65 -31.71 -34.36
C PRO A 33 22.68 -30.53 -35.34
N GLN A 34 22.19 -29.37 -34.91
CA GLN A 34 22.18 -28.16 -35.73
C GLN A 34 22.46 -26.91 -34.88
N ARG A 35 23.10 -25.92 -35.49
CA ARG A 35 23.37 -24.62 -34.85
C ARG A 35 22.06 -23.91 -34.51
N GLY A 36 21.99 -23.29 -33.34
CA GLY A 36 20.83 -22.57 -32.84
C GLY A 36 19.70 -23.47 -32.34
N ARG A 37 20.00 -24.71 -31.94
CA ARG A 37 18.99 -25.71 -31.53
C ARG A 37 19.27 -26.31 -30.15
N TRP A 38 18.17 -26.65 -29.48
CA TRP A 38 18.16 -27.56 -28.36
C TRP A 38 18.32 -29.00 -28.83
N ILE A 39 19.26 -29.73 -28.23
CA ILE A 39 19.48 -31.16 -28.46
C ILE A 39 19.40 -31.92 -27.14
N ALA A 40 18.94 -33.17 -27.19
CA ALA A 40 18.99 -34.05 -26.03
C ALA A 40 20.16 -35.02 -26.16
N LEU A 41 20.93 -35.15 -25.07
CA LEU A 41 21.91 -36.21 -24.88
C LEU A 41 21.27 -37.22 -23.93
N SER A 42 21.23 -38.49 -24.32
CA SER A 42 20.62 -39.57 -23.53
C SER A 42 21.68 -40.58 -23.12
N GLY A 43 21.65 -41.00 -21.86
CA GLY A 43 22.56 -42.01 -21.31
C GLY A 43 21.76 -43.26 -20.96
N GLU A 44 21.67 -44.21 -21.89
CA GLU A 44 21.08 -45.52 -21.60
C GLU A 44 22.10 -46.38 -20.85
N THR A 45 21.65 -47.30 -19.98
CA THR A 45 22.55 -48.23 -19.28
C THR A 45 22.09 -49.67 -19.51
N THR A 46 23.03 -50.56 -19.84
CA THR A 46 22.82 -52.02 -19.98
C THR A 46 23.14 -52.75 -18.65
N PRO A 47 22.66 -53.99 -18.43
CA PRO A 47 21.95 -54.38 -17.20
C PRO A 47 22.76 -54.21 -15.90
N GLY A 48 22.14 -53.59 -14.91
CA GLY A 48 22.72 -53.31 -13.59
C GLY A 48 22.08 -52.10 -12.88
N GLY A 49 21.38 -51.25 -13.66
CA GLY A 49 20.76 -50.02 -13.17
C GLY A 49 21.81 -48.98 -12.79
N ALA A 50 21.50 -47.70 -13.00
CA ALA A 50 22.31 -46.61 -12.48
C ALA A 50 21.41 -45.63 -11.71
N ASP A 51 21.90 -45.21 -10.55
CA ASP A 51 21.21 -44.32 -9.62
C ASP A 51 21.64 -42.86 -9.83
N GLU A 52 22.89 -42.63 -10.28
CA GLU A 52 23.45 -41.30 -10.54
C GLU A 52 24.14 -41.27 -11.92
N TYR A 53 24.11 -40.10 -12.56
CA TYR A 53 24.77 -39.83 -13.84
C TYR A 53 25.67 -38.60 -13.72
N GLU A 54 26.69 -38.49 -14.57
CA GLU A 54 27.55 -37.30 -14.64
C GLU A 54 27.90 -37.01 -16.09
N TRP A 55 27.41 -35.88 -16.61
CA TRP A 55 27.75 -35.35 -17.94
C TRP A 55 28.79 -34.23 -17.86
N ARG A 56 29.85 -34.36 -18.66
CA ARG A 56 30.90 -33.35 -18.79
C ARG A 56 31.24 -33.07 -20.25
N GLN A 57 31.32 -31.79 -20.64
CA GLN A 57 31.90 -31.42 -21.93
C GLN A 57 33.41 -31.56 -21.88
N THR A 58 33.99 -32.24 -22.86
CA THR A 58 35.44 -32.48 -22.96
C THR A 58 36.10 -31.69 -24.08
N ALA A 59 35.37 -31.34 -25.14
CA ALA A 59 35.85 -30.49 -26.22
C ALA A 59 34.72 -29.77 -26.96
N GLY A 60 35.09 -28.79 -27.79
CA GLY A 60 34.19 -28.01 -28.64
C GLY A 60 33.73 -26.68 -28.04
N PRO A 61 32.88 -25.93 -28.77
CA PRO A 61 32.32 -24.67 -28.29
C PRO A 61 31.55 -24.83 -26.97
N ALA A 62 31.67 -23.87 -26.06
CA ALA A 62 31.08 -23.98 -24.74
C ALA A 62 29.55 -24.06 -24.79
N VAL A 63 28.97 -25.08 -24.14
CA VAL A 63 27.52 -25.19 -24.00
C VAL A 63 27.07 -24.84 -22.59
N ARG A 64 25.86 -24.27 -22.48
CA ARG A 64 25.23 -24.03 -21.19
C ARG A 64 24.57 -25.34 -20.70
N PHE A 65 25.06 -25.86 -19.58
CA PHE A 65 24.40 -26.92 -18.82
C PHE A 65 23.67 -26.31 -17.64
N LEU A 66 22.46 -26.80 -17.38
CA LEU A 66 21.79 -26.57 -16.11
C LEU A 66 22.27 -27.64 -15.14
N ASP A 67 22.77 -27.22 -13.97
CA ASP A 67 23.41 -28.16 -13.02
C ASP A 67 22.44 -29.25 -12.54
N GLU A 68 21.16 -28.90 -12.38
CA GLU A 68 20.08 -29.83 -12.05
C GLU A 68 19.80 -30.90 -13.12
N GLN A 69 20.32 -30.71 -14.34
CA GLN A 69 20.25 -31.72 -15.40
C GLN A 69 21.48 -32.63 -15.42
N ARG A 70 22.66 -32.19 -14.97
CA ARG A 70 23.90 -32.97 -15.11
C ARG A 70 23.87 -34.35 -14.44
N ALA A 71 23.04 -34.48 -13.39
CA ALA A 71 22.83 -35.72 -12.64
C ALA A 71 21.79 -36.67 -13.27
N LYS A 72 21.17 -36.29 -14.41
CA LYS A 72 20.11 -37.06 -15.06
C LYS A 72 20.64 -37.87 -16.23
N ALA A 73 20.02 -39.02 -16.47
CA ALA A 73 20.31 -39.87 -17.63
C ALA A 73 20.16 -39.10 -18.95
N ARG A 74 19.13 -38.27 -19.06
CA ARG A 74 18.85 -37.43 -20.22
C ARG A 74 19.01 -35.96 -19.90
N VAL A 75 19.81 -35.26 -20.69
CA VAL A 75 20.12 -33.82 -20.52
C VAL A 75 19.85 -33.05 -21.80
N TRP A 76 19.38 -31.83 -21.67
CA TRP A 76 19.15 -30.93 -22.79
C TRP A 76 20.21 -29.83 -22.80
N THR A 77 20.73 -29.52 -23.99
CA THR A 77 21.67 -28.43 -24.17
C THR A 77 21.43 -27.68 -25.47
N PHE A 78 21.89 -26.43 -25.54
CA PHE A 78 21.72 -25.55 -26.69
C PHE A 78 23.04 -25.38 -27.43
N LEU A 79 23.03 -25.66 -28.73
CA LEU A 79 24.20 -25.59 -29.60
C LEU A 79 24.26 -24.23 -30.29
N ALA A 80 24.84 -23.22 -29.63
CA ALA A 80 24.89 -21.85 -30.16
C ALA A 80 25.82 -21.70 -31.38
N GLU A 81 26.90 -22.46 -31.41
CA GLU A 81 27.96 -22.35 -32.42
C GLU A 81 28.08 -23.63 -33.27
N ALA A 82 28.55 -23.47 -34.50
CA ALA A 82 28.95 -24.61 -35.34
C ALA A 82 30.33 -25.11 -34.88
N GLY A 83 30.58 -26.41 -35.05
CA GLY A 83 31.84 -27.02 -34.62
C GLY A 83 31.67 -28.47 -34.16
N ARG A 84 32.79 -29.08 -33.77
CA ARG A 84 32.83 -30.44 -33.24
C ARG A 84 32.67 -30.41 -31.72
N TYR A 85 31.71 -31.18 -31.21
CA TYR A 85 31.42 -31.28 -29.79
C TYR A 85 31.80 -32.66 -29.26
N ALA A 86 32.32 -32.71 -28.03
CA ALA A 86 32.62 -33.95 -27.33
C ALA A 86 32.13 -33.89 -25.89
N PHE A 87 31.44 -34.95 -25.46
CA PHE A 87 30.92 -35.12 -24.11
C PHE A 87 31.36 -36.45 -23.52
N ALA A 88 31.56 -36.48 -22.21
CA ALA A 88 31.80 -37.68 -21.42
C ALA A 88 30.61 -37.93 -20.48
N LEU A 89 30.14 -39.17 -20.43
CA LEU A 89 29.11 -39.65 -19.53
C LEU A 89 29.69 -40.70 -18.58
N ARG A 90 29.41 -40.55 -17.29
CA ARG A 90 29.62 -41.59 -16.28
C ARG A 90 28.29 -41.95 -15.61
N ALA A 91 28.15 -43.19 -15.19
CA ALA A 91 26.99 -43.67 -14.44
C ALA A 91 27.45 -44.36 -13.16
N ARG A 92 26.65 -44.28 -12.09
CA ARG A 92 26.96 -44.89 -10.79
C ARG A 92 25.86 -45.82 -10.34
N ASN A 93 26.25 -46.92 -9.72
CA ASN A 93 25.35 -47.72 -8.88
C ASN A 93 26.07 -48.10 -7.57
N ARG A 94 25.49 -49.04 -6.80
CA ARG A 94 26.08 -49.57 -5.57
C ARG A 94 27.52 -50.10 -5.70
N HIS A 95 27.96 -50.47 -6.90
CA HIS A 95 29.31 -51.01 -7.17
C HIS A 95 30.33 -49.92 -7.53
N GLY A 96 29.89 -48.67 -7.72
CA GLY A 96 30.77 -47.53 -7.99
C GLY A 96 30.45 -46.83 -9.31
N TRP A 97 31.36 -45.94 -9.73
CA TRP A 97 31.26 -45.17 -10.96
C TRP A 97 31.86 -45.90 -12.15
N SER A 98 31.21 -45.82 -13.30
CA SER A 98 31.76 -46.29 -14.57
C SER A 98 32.97 -45.48 -15.04
N ALA A 99 33.78 -46.12 -15.90
CA ALA A 99 34.67 -45.40 -16.80
C ALA A 99 33.86 -44.41 -17.67
N PRO A 100 34.46 -43.28 -18.09
CA PRO A 100 33.76 -42.31 -18.93
C PRO A 100 33.51 -42.90 -20.32
N ALA A 101 32.25 -42.87 -20.77
CA ALA A 101 31.87 -43.11 -22.15
C ALA A 101 31.83 -41.78 -22.91
N LEU A 102 32.47 -41.72 -24.08
CA LEU A 102 32.59 -40.49 -24.88
C LEU A 102 31.54 -40.46 -26.00
N LEU A 103 30.96 -39.28 -26.24
CA LEU A 103 30.05 -38.98 -27.34
C LEU A 103 30.61 -37.81 -28.14
N GLU A 104 30.87 -38.02 -29.42
CA GLU A 104 31.37 -36.99 -30.34
C GLU A 104 30.42 -36.80 -31.53
N PHE A 105 30.16 -35.54 -31.91
CA PHE A 105 29.37 -35.20 -33.10
C PHE A 105 29.71 -33.81 -33.66
N ASP A 106 29.35 -33.55 -34.91
CA ASP A 106 29.61 -32.29 -35.62
C ASP A 106 28.33 -31.47 -35.81
N VAL A 107 28.43 -30.15 -35.63
CA VAL A 107 27.34 -29.18 -35.81
C VAL A 107 27.63 -28.32 -37.04
N PRO A 108 26.82 -28.38 -38.11
CA PRO A 108 27.06 -27.65 -39.35
C PRO A 108 26.72 -26.16 -39.24
N GLN A 109 27.36 -25.33 -40.08
CA GLN A 109 27.19 -23.87 -40.10
C GLN A 109 25.88 -23.39 -40.80
N GLY A 110 25.26 -24.24 -41.62
CA GLY A 110 24.33 -23.84 -42.70
C GLY A 110 22.87 -23.47 -42.34
N ALA A 111 22.46 -23.44 -41.07
CA ALA A 111 21.08 -23.11 -40.68
C ALA A 111 20.95 -21.69 -40.10
N PRO A 112 19.83 -20.97 -40.33
CA PRO A 112 19.51 -19.76 -39.56
C PRO A 112 19.40 -20.14 -38.08
N ALA A 113 20.25 -19.53 -37.25
CA ALA A 113 20.34 -19.83 -35.84
C ALA A 113 19.57 -18.79 -35.03
N ILE A 114 18.75 -19.26 -34.10
CA ILE A 114 18.16 -18.41 -33.07
C ILE A 114 19.27 -18.08 -32.07
N PRO A 115 19.49 -16.81 -31.69
CA PRO A 115 20.45 -16.47 -30.64
C PRO A 115 20.11 -17.16 -29.31
N LEU A 116 21.13 -17.52 -28.52
CA LEU A 116 20.93 -18.20 -27.23
C LEU A 116 19.94 -17.44 -26.32
N GLU A 117 20.03 -16.11 -26.26
CA GLU A 117 19.15 -15.26 -25.44
C GLU A 117 17.67 -15.33 -25.85
N GLU A 118 17.43 -15.60 -27.13
CA GLU A 118 16.08 -15.74 -27.68
C GLU A 118 15.58 -17.19 -27.55
N ALA A 119 16.51 -18.16 -27.61
CA ALA A 119 16.20 -19.58 -27.50
C ALA A 119 16.15 -20.10 -26.06
N PHE A 120 16.72 -19.37 -25.10
CA PHE A 120 16.78 -19.71 -23.69
C PHE A 120 16.58 -18.48 -22.79
N GLN A 121 15.47 -18.44 -22.06
CA GLN A 121 15.12 -17.31 -21.21
C GLN A 121 14.85 -17.73 -19.76
N PRO A 122 15.36 -16.99 -18.76
CA PRO A 122 14.93 -17.17 -17.38
C PRO A 122 13.49 -16.67 -17.20
N LEU A 123 12.67 -17.45 -16.51
CA LEU A 123 11.25 -17.20 -16.34
C LEU A 123 10.87 -17.27 -14.86
N GLY A 124 10.19 -16.23 -14.36
CA GLY A 124 9.63 -16.29 -13.01
C GLY A 124 8.38 -17.17 -12.97
N ALA A 125 8.17 -17.90 -11.89
CA ALA A 125 6.97 -18.71 -11.73
C ALA A 125 5.68 -17.87 -11.86
N GLY A 126 4.73 -18.39 -12.61
CA GLY A 126 3.44 -17.76 -12.89
C GLY A 126 3.48 -16.62 -13.92
N GLU A 127 4.65 -16.21 -14.43
CA GLU A 127 4.75 -15.26 -15.52
C GLU A 127 4.12 -15.84 -16.81
N GLU A 128 3.44 -14.97 -17.57
CA GLU A 128 2.90 -15.34 -18.88
C GLU A 128 3.98 -15.21 -19.94
N VAL A 129 4.23 -16.31 -20.64
CA VAL A 129 5.09 -16.33 -21.82
C VAL A 129 4.22 -16.31 -23.06
N ARG A 130 4.64 -15.56 -24.07
CA ARG A 130 4.03 -15.51 -25.40
C ARG A 130 5.01 -16.06 -26.43
N LEU A 131 4.75 -17.29 -26.86
CA LEU A 131 5.47 -17.90 -27.97
C LEU A 131 4.91 -17.36 -29.30
N PRO A 132 5.74 -17.03 -30.29
CA PRO A 132 5.26 -16.50 -31.56
C PRO A 132 4.52 -17.58 -32.37
N GLY A 133 3.34 -17.27 -32.90
CA GLY A 133 2.53 -18.15 -33.75
C GLY A 133 1.79 -19.29 -33.04
N GLU A 134 1.22 -20.18 -33.84
CA GLU A 134 0.40 -21.34 -33.43
C GLU A 134 1.20 -22.66 -33.46
N ALA A 135 0.53 -23.77 -33.08
CA ALA A 135 1.02 -25.15 -33.20
C ALA A 135 2.26 -25.50 -32.36
N TRP A 136 2.42 -24.85 -31.20
CA TRP A 136 3.45 -25.23 -30.22
C TRP A 136 3.08 -26.51 -29.48
N LYS A 137 4.07 -27.40 -29.32
CA LYS A 137 3.99 -28.62 -28.51
C LYS A 137 5.08 -28.61 -27.46
N GLN A 138 4.72 -28.91 -26.21
CA GLN A 138 5.70 -29.10 -25.15
C GLN A 138 6.49 -30.40 -25.37
N LEU A 139 7.82 -30.30 -25.32
CA LEU A 139 8.77 -31.40 -25.45
C LEU A 139 9.30 -31.90 -24.10
N HIS A 140 9.51 -30.99 -23.17
CA HIS A 140 10.15 -31.29 -21.89
C HIS A 140 9.63 -30.37 -20.78
N GLY A 141 9.81 -30.82 -19.54
CA GLY A 141 9.42 -30.11 -18.33
C GLY A 141 8.04 -30.51 -17.79
N PRO A 142 7.65 -29.99 -16.62
CA PRO A 142 6.31 -30.18 -16.06
C PRO A 142 5.22 -29.74 -17.04
N ALA A 143 4.13 -30.51 -17.14
CA ALA A 143 3.07 -30.21 -18.11
C ALA A 143 2.44 -28.82 -17.86
N VAL A 144 2.29 -28.03 -18.93
CA VAL A 144 1.60 -26.72 -18.89
C VAL A 144 0.51 -26.62 -19.96
N PRO A 145 -0.62 -25.96 -19.67
CA PRO A 145 -1.63 -25.70 -20.67
C PRO A 145 -1.13 -24.64 -21.67
N LEU A 146 -1.27 -24.94 -22.96
CA LEU A 146 -1.00 -24.01 -24.05
C LEU A 146 -2.32 -23.39 -24.53
N ARG A 147 -2.36 -22.07 -24.71
CA ARG A 147 -3.54 -21.34 -25.19
C ARG A 147 -3.18 -20.43 -26.34
N GLU A 148 -3.80 -20.65 -27.49
CA GLU A 148 -3.63 -19.79 -28.67
C GLU A 148 -4.48 -18.53 -28.53
N THR A 149 -3.94 -17.38 -28.96
CA THR A 149 -4.71 -16.14 -29.01
C THR A 149 -5.74 -16.18 -30.14
N PRO A 150 -6.89 -15.47 -30.03
CA PRO A 150 -7.90 -15.48 -31.10
C PRO A 150 -7.39 -15.02 -32.47
N ASP A 151 -6.39 -14.14 -32.48
CA ASP A 151 -5.72 -13.65 -33.68
C ASP A 151 -4.58 -14.55 -34.17
N ARG A 152 -4.34 -15.69 -33.49
CA ARG A 152 -3.30 -16.70 -33.76
C ARG A 152 -1.87 -16.16 -33.83
N ARG A 153 -1.65 -14.96 -33.32
CA ARG A 153 -0.31 -14.34 -33.29
C ARG A 153 0.59 -14.96 -32.24
N PHE A 154 0.02 -15.51 -31.17
CA PHE A 154 0.78 -16.08 -30.06
C PHE A 154 0.15 -17.34 -29.49
N THR A 155 1.01 -18.20 -28.96
CA THR A 155 0.62 -19.27 -28.02
C THR A 155 1.16 -18.91 -26.64
N CYS A 156 0.25 -18.84 -25.67
CA CYS A 156 0.57 -18.43 -24.30
C CYS A 156 0.65 -19.64 -23.36
N PHE A 157 1.55 -19.57 -22.38
CA PHE A 157 1.59 -20.52 -21.26
C PHE A 157 2.06 -19.84 -19.97
N ARG A 158 1.85 -20.51 -18.84
CA ARG A 158 2.38 -20.14 -17.53
C ARG A 158 3.00 -21.36 -16.87
N ALA A 159 4.26 -21.25 -16.47
CA ALA A 159 4.97 -22.28 -15.72
C ALA A 159 4.96 -21.92 -14.24
N LEU A 160 4.59 -22.86 -13.37
CA LEU A 160 4.57 -22.66 -11.92
C LEU A 160 5.70 -23.42 -11.21
N ARG A 161 6.00 -24.64 -11.66
CA ARG A 161 6.99 -25.51 -11.03
C ARG A 161 8.40 -25.18 -11.50
N ALA A 162 9.39 -25.50 -10.67
CA ALA A 162 10.78 -25.37 -11.04
C ALA A 162 11.11 -26.33 -12.20
N GLY A 163 12.04 -25.92 -13.07
CA GLY A 163 12.53 -26.79 -14.14
C GLY A 163 12.67 -26.13 -15.51
N LEU A 164 13.19 -26.95 -16.45
CA LEU A 164 13.38 -26.56 -17.84
C LEU A 164 12.14 -26.93 -18.64
N TYR A 165 11.57 -25.93 -19.29
CA TYR A 165 10.44 -26.07 -20.19
C TYR A 165 10.94 -25.92 -21.63
N LEU A 166 10.75 -26.94 -22.46
CA LEU A 166 11.10 -26.89 -23.87
C LEU A 166 9.84 -27.04 -24.71
N PHE A 167 9.70 -26.18 -25.72
CA PHE A 167 8.60 -26.19 -26.67
C PHE A 167 9.15 -26.30 -28.09
N GLN A 168 8.39 -26.96 -28.96
CA GLN A 168 8.68 -27.01 -30.39
C GLN A 168 7.47 -26.61 -31.24
N ALA A 169 7.71 -25.99 -32.38
CA ALA A 169 6.69 -25.75 -33.39
C ALA A 169 7.27 -25.88 -34.79
N TRP A 170 6.51 -26.47 -35.71
CA TRP A 170 6.90 -26.56 -37.12
C TRP A 170 6.63 -25.22 -37.81
N ARG A 171 7.57 -24.76 -38.62
CA ARG A 171 7.47 -23.52 -39.41
C ARG A 171 7.55 -23.87 -40.88
N ALA A 172 7.35 -22.89 -41.77
CA ALA A 172 7.53 -23.08 -43.21
C ALA A 172 9.02 -23.41 -43.51
N GLY A 173 9.35 -24.70 -43.44
CA GLY A 173 10.69 -25.29 -43.53
C GLY A 173 10.75 -26.64 -42.82
N ASP A 174 11.67 -27.52 -43.20
CA ASP A 174 11.74 -28.91 -42.68
C ASP A 174 12.30 -29.03 -41.25
N VAL A 175 12.55 -27.92 -40.55
CA VAL A 175 13.19 -27.93 -39.22
C VAL A 175 12.33 -27.20 -38.16
N PRO A 176 11.89 -27.89 -37.09
CA PRO A 176 10.98 -27.34 -36.09
C PRO A 176 11.68 -26.32 -35.19
N GLU A 177 11.12 -25.12 -35.03
CA GLU A 177 11.53 -24.08 -34.05
C GLU A 177 11.51 -24.66 -32.62
N ARG A 178 12.53 -24.35 -31.78
CA ARG A 178 12.57 -24.78 -30.36
C ARG A 178 12.88 -23.61 -29.45
N ARG A 179 12.13 -23.48 -28.34
CA ARG A 179 12.29 -22.44 -27.32
C ARG A 179 12.39 -23.07 -25.93
N GLY A 180 13.32 -22.58 -25.13
CA GLY A 180 13.56 -23.03 -23.76
C GLY A 180 13.35 -21.94 -22.73
N TYR A 181 12.70 -22.31 -21.63
CA TYR A 181 12.47 -21.44 -20.49
C TYR A 181 12.92 -22.15 -19.23
N TRP A 182 13.71 -21.45 -18.41
CA TRP A 182 14.17 -21.96 -17.12
C TRP A 182 13.45 -21.26 -16.00
N VAL A 183 12.74 -22.04 -15.18
CA VAL A 183 12.15 -21.56 -13.93
C VAL A 183 13.05 -22.04 -12.79
N PRO A 184 13.79 -21.13 -12.13
CA PRO A 184 14.66 -21.51 -11.03
C PRO A 184 13.84 -22.03 -9.83
N PRO A 185 14.42 -22.92 -9.01
CA PRO A 185 13.73 -23.47 -7.84
C PRO A 185 13.42 -22.39 -6.79
N GLY A 186 12.21 -22.45 -6.26
CA GLY A 186 11.71 -21.67 -5.14
C GLY A 186 12.29 -22.17 -3.81
N ARG A 187 11.49 -22.10 -2.73
CA ARG A 187 11.95 -22.49 -1.38
C ARG A 187 11.78 -23.98 -1.08
N ASP A 188 10.80 -24.61 -1.69
CA ASP A 188 10.49 -26.05 -1.54
C ASP A 188 11.07 -26.91 -2.67
N ASP A 189 11.95 -26.33 -3.52
CA ASP A 189 12.58 -26.89 -4.72
C ASP A 189 11.62 -27.45 -5.81
N GLU A 190 10.35 -27.67 -5.48
CA GLU A 190 9.32 -28.14 -6.40
C GLU A 190 8.59 -26.97 -7.09
N MET A 191 8.24 -25.92 -6.35
CA MET A 191 7.67 -24.71 -6.91
C MET A 191 8.77 -23.82 -7.46
N GLY A 192 8.48 -23.09 -8.54
CA GLY A 192 9.42 -22.15 -9.12
C GLY A 192 9.49 -20.83 -8.34
N ASN A 193 10.63 -20.17 -8.39
CA ASN A 193 10.83 -18.84 -7.83
C ASN A 193 10.11 -17.78 -8.67
N ARG A 194 9.36 -16.90 -8.03
CA ARG A 194 8.74 -15.72 -8.64
C ARG A 194 9.76 -14.59 -8.63
N ARG A 195 9.66 -13.68 -9.61
CA ARG A 195 10.55 -12.50 -9.62
C ARG A 195 10.22 -11.58 -8.44
N PRO A 196 11.24 -10.98 -7.81
CA PRO A 196 11.01 -9.89 -6.89
C PRO A 196 10.39 -8.70 -7.63
N VAL A 197 9.71 -7.84 -6.89
CA VAL A 197 9.05 -6.65 -7.39
C VAL A 197 9.83 -5.43 -6.90
N ALA A 198 10.51 -4.76 -7.84
CA ALA A 198 11.14 -3.48 -7.59
C ALA A 198 10.06 -2.39 -7.43
N VAL A 199 10.16 -1.60 -6.36
CA VAL A 199 9.22 -0.53 -6.07
C VAL A 199 10.00 0.75 -5.75
N LEU A 200 9.68 1.80 -6.50
CA LEU A 200 10.15 3.16 -6.27
C LEU A 200 8.97 4.08 -5.97
N PRO A 201 9.17 5.12 -5.13
CA PRO A 201 8.25 6.25 -5.00
C PRO A 201 7.74 6.79 -6.36
N PRO A 202 6.54 7.37 -6.42
CA PRO A 202 5.96 7.87 -7.67
C PRO A 202 6.77 8.99 -8.32
N SER A 203 7.40 9.83 -7.52
CA SER A 203 8.27 10.92 -7.97
C SER A 203 9.45 11.08 -7.02
N PHE A 204 10.53 11.63 -7.55
CA PHE A 204 11.68 12.06 -6.79
C PHE A 204 11.94 13.52 -7.09
N SER A 205 12.09 14.35 -6.06
CA SER A 205 12.48 15.75 -6.21
C SER A 205 13.73 16.05 -5.39
N GLY A 206 14.61 16.86 -5.95
CA GLY A 206 15.85 17.29 -5.29
C GLY A 206 16.30 18.65 -5.79
N ARG A 207 17.42 19.15 -5.25
CA ARG A 207 18.02 20.42 -5.66
C ARG A 207 19.37 20.20 -6.32
N ALA A 208 19.71 21.06 -7.28
CA ALA A 208 21.00 21.00 -7.96
C ALA A 208 22.14 21.12 -6.94
N GLY A 209 23.14 20.24 -7.03
CA GLY A 209 24.29 20.20 -6.13
C GLY A 209 24.03 19.63 -4.74
N GLN A 210 22.80 19.20 -4.41
CA GLN A 210 22.49 18.55 -3.13
C GLN A 210 22.27 17.03 -3.31
N PRO A 211 22.72 16.21 -2.34
CA PRO A 211 22.50 14.76 -2.37
C PRO A 211 21.02 14.44 -2.08
N LEU A 212 20.42 13.61 -2.93
CA LEU A 212 19.10 13.03 -2.79
C LEU A 212 19.24 11.54 -2.43
N THR A 213 18.58 11.11 -1.36
CA THR A 213 18.54 9.68 -1.01
C THR A 213 17.46 8.96 -1.82
N LEU A 214 17.87 7.98 -2.62
CA LEU A 214 17.00 7.02 -3.28
C LEU A 214 16.82 5.80 -2.38
N ASP A 215 15.56 5.43 -2.13
CA ASP A 215 15.20 4.36 -1.21
C ASP A 215 14.24 3.37 -1.91
N ALA A 216 14.73 2.15 -2.12
CA ALA A 216 13.99 1.03 -2.70
C ALA A 216 13.46 0.07 -1.63
N SER A 217 13.43 0.44 -0.35
CA SER A 217 13.01 -0.44 0.77
C SER A 217 11.55 -0.91 0.68
N LEU A 218 10.76 -0.37 -0.26
CA LEU A 218 9.40 -0.83 -0.57
C LEU A 218 9.38 -2.02 -1.55
N SER A 219 10.52 -2.39 -2.12
CA SER A 219 10.65 -3.55 -2.99
C SER A 219 10.50 -4.82 -2.17
N TYR A 220 9.87 -5.82 -2.75
CA TYR A 220 9.54 -7.05 -2.03
C TYR A 220 9.62 -8.27 -2.93
N ASP A 221 9.86 -9.41 -2.32
CA ASP A 221 9.72 -10.71 -2.97
C ASP A 221 8.42 -11.39 -2.54
N ARG A 222 7.76 -12.09 -3.48
CA ARG A 222 6.46 -12.73 -3.21
C ARG A 222 6.57 -14.10 -2.56
N ASP A 223 7.70 -14.77 -2.72
CA ASP A 223 8.04 -16.04 -2.09
C ASP A 223 8.73 -15.83 -0.74
N GLY A 224 9.23 -14.62 -0.50
CA GLY A 224 10.09 -14.30 0.64
C GLY A 224 11.53 -14.72 0.34
N THR A 225 12.49 -14.15 1.06
CA THR A 225 13.91 -14.40 0.80
C THR A 225 14.64 -14.76 2.09
N ASP A 226 15.58 -15.71 2.02
CA ASP A 226 16.46 -16.05 3.14
C ASP A 226 17.62 -15.02 3.26
N GLU A 227 17.94 -14.32 2.16
CA GLU A 227 18.90 -13.21 2.08
C GLU A 227 18.21 -11.88 1.78
N PRO A 228 18.71 -10.73 2.26
CA PRO A 228 18.11 -9.43 1.97
C PRO A 228 18.20 -9.08 0.48
N LEU A 229 17.14 -8.47 -0.04
CA LEU A 229 17.09 -7.98 -1.43
C LEU A 229 18.21 -6.96 -1.71
N VAL A 230 18.80 -7.05 -2.90
CA VAL A 230 19.86 -6.14 -3.35
C VAL A 230 19.39 -5.34 -4.57
N ALA A 231 19.52 -4.02 -4.49
CA ALA A 231 19.16 -3.07 -5.53
C ALA A 231 20.35 -2.77 -6.44
N ARG A 232 20.11 -2.81 -7.74
CA ARG A 232 20.99 -2.26 -8.77
C ARG A 232 20.32 -1.05 -9.39
N TRP A 233 20.95 0.10 -9.20
CA TRP A 233 20.48 1.38 -9.68
C TRP A 233 21.16 1.75 -10.99
N VAL A 234 20.38 2.20 -11.96
CA VAL A 234 20.88 2.74 -13.23
C VAL A 234 20.31 4.14 -13.39
N VAL A 235 21.18 5.13 -13.58
CA VAL A 235 20.76 6.50 -13.85
C VAL A 235 21.38 6.99 -15.13
N ASP A 236 20.65 7.82 -15.86
CA ASP A 236 21.21 8.54 -16.99
C ASP A 236 22.23 9.57 -16.48
N THR A 237 23.48 9.46 -16.95
CA THR A 237 24.61 10.30 -16.49
C THR A 237 24.73 11.61 -17.27
N VAL A 238 23.78 11.89 -18.15
CA VAL A 238 23.62 13.18 -18.82
C VAL A 238 23.67 14.30 -17.77
N HIS A 239 24.39 15.38 -18.10
CA HIS A 239 24.64 16.53 -17.20
C HIS A 239 25.50 16.25 -15.94
N GLY A 240 26.20 15.12 -15.87
CA GLY A 240 27.19 14.86 -14.81
C GLY A 240 26.59 14.38 -13.49
N ALA A 241 25.39 13.78 -13.54
CA ALA A 241 24.80 13.17 -12.37
C ALA A 241 25.58 11.93 -11.91
N THR A 242 25.69 11.75 -10.60
CA THR A 242 26.40 10.62 -9.98
C THR A 242 25.49 9.88 -9.01
N LEU A 243 25.74 8.58 -8.87
CA LEU A 243 25.01 7.72 -7.94
C LEU A 243 26.00 6.89 -7.13
N ALA A 244 25.84 6.89 -5.81
CA ALA A 244 26.62 6.10 -4.88
C ALA A 244 25.69 5.14 -4.13
N VAL A 245 25.91 3.84 -4.23
CA VAL A 245 25.14 2.84 -3.47
C VAL A 245 25.55 2.94 -2.00
N THR A 246 24.59 3.15 -1.11
CA THR A 246 24.82 3.39 0.33
C THR A 246 24.26 2.29 1.23
N GLY A 247 23.52 1.34 0.65
CA GLY A 247 23.01 0.15 1.33
C GLY A 247 22.42 -0.83 0.33
N PRO A 248 21.93 -2.01 0.79
CA PRO A 248 21.41 -3.04 -0.09
C PRO A 248 20.23 -2.55 -0.94
N LEU A 249 19.39 -1.65 -0.40
CA LEU A 249 18.26 -1.05 -1.12
C LEU A 249 18.32 0.48 -1.19
N LYS A 250 19.48 1.09 -0.95
CA LYS A 250 19.62 2.55 -0.86
C LYS A 250 20.78 3.07 -1.68
N ALA A 251 20.59 4.23 -2.28
CA ALA A 251 21.64 4.96 -2.98
C ALA A 251 21.51 6.47 -2.72
N THR A 252 22.62 7.18 -2.85
CA THR A 252 22.66 8.64 -2.88
C THR A 252 22.85 9.09 -4.31
N PHE A 253 21.92 9.89 -4.81
CA PHE A 253 21.93 10.52 -6.12
C PHE A 253 22.33 11.99 -5.99
N LEU A 254 23.26 12.44 -6.82
CA LEU A 254 23.70 13.84 -6.86
C LEU A 254 23.64 14.33 -8.30
N ALA A 255 22.87 15.38 -8.55
CA ALA A 255 22.77 16.03 -9.84
C ALA A 255 23.28 17.47 -9.75
N PRO A 256 24.32 17.86 -10.51
CA PRO A 256 24.89 19.20 -10.41
C PRO A 256 24.07 20.28 -11.15
N ARG A 257 23.10 19.89 -11.96
CA ARG A 257 22.26 20.80 -12.77
C ARG A 257 20.79 20.49 -12.57
N GLU A 258 19.95 21.53 -12.64
CA GLU A 258 18.50 21.36 -12.72
C GLU A 258 18.09 20.63 -14.00
N GLY A 259 16.97 19.91 -13.93
CA GLY A 259 16.47 19.08 -15.02
C GLY A 259 15.81 17.79 -14.56
N VAL A 260 15.38 16.98 -15.53
CA VAL A 260 14.73 15.69 -15.29
C VAL A 260 15.68 14.56 -15.65
N TYR A 261 15.94 13.66 -14.70
CA TYR A 261 16.84 12.53 -14.85
C TYR A 261 16.06 11.22 -14.84
N LYS A 262 16.44 10.26 -15.69
CA LYS A 262 15.80 8.95 -15.74
C LYS A 262 16.53 7.97 -14.83
N LEU A 263 15.78 7.33 -13.94
CA LEU A 263 16.22 6.32 -13.00
C LEU A 263 15.58 4.98 -13.35
N GLU A 264 16.38 3.91 -13.38
CA GLU A 264 15.90 2.53 -13.45
C GLU A 264 16.41 1.74 -12.24
N LEU A 265 15.50 1.06 -11.55
CA LEU A 265 15.79 0.17 -10.43
C LEU A 265 15.58 -1.27 -10.86
N PHE A 266 16.53 -2.13 -10.53
CA PHE A 266 16.39 -3.57 -10.51
C PHE A 266 16.61 -4.06 -9.08
N VAL A 267 15.82 -5.02 -8.62
CA VAL A 267 16.00 -5.63 -7.31
C VAL A 267 16.18 -7.13 -7.49
N SER A 268 17.15 -7.70 -6.79
CA SER A 268 17.53 -9.11 -6.89
C SER A 268 17.31 -9.80 -5.54
N ASP A 269 16.76 -11.01 -5.59
CA ASP A 269 16.64 -11.94 -4.46
C ASP A 269 17.80 -12.95 -4.40
N GLY A 270 18.83 -12.74 -5.21
CA GLY A 270 19.98 -13.65 -5.36
C GLY A 270 19.76 -14.78 -6.38
N LYS A 271 18.51 -15.07 -6.76
CA LYS A 271 18.14 -16.07 -7.79
C LYS A 271 17.72 -15.40 -9.11
N MET A 272 16.99 -14.29 -9.03
CA MET A 272 16.41 -13.57 -10.15
C MET A 272 16.37 -12.06 -9.90
N ASP A 273 16.59 -11.31 -10.99
CA ASP A 273 16.30 -9.88 -11.01
C ASP A 273 14.81 -9.61 -11.28
N SER A 274 14.30 -8.55 -10.66
CA SER A 274 13.00 -7.96 -10.94
C SER A 274 12.93 -7.44 -12.38
N ARG A 275 11.71 -7.12 -12.82
CA ARG A 275 11.56 -6.21 -13.97
C ARG A 275 12.11 -4.81 -13.60
N PRO A 276 12.63 -4.05 -14.58
CA PRO A 276 13.07 -2.69 -14.31
C PRO A 276 11.91 -1.80 -13.87
N GLU A 277 12.05 -1.16 -12.72
CA GLU A 277 11.17 -0.10 -12.27
C GLU A 277 11.74 1.26 -12.68
N LYS A 278 11.03 1.98 -13.54
CA LYS A 278 11.51 3.23 -14.15
C LYS A 278 10.83 4.45 -13.54
N ARG A 279 11.61 5.47 -13.21
CA ARG A 279 11.13 6.75 -12.65
C ARG A 279 11.91 7.94 -13.18
N PHE A 280 11.34 9.13 -13.01
CA PHE A 280 12.00 10.39 -13.27
C PHE A 280 12.32 11.10 -11.94
N VAL A 281 13.51 11.69 -11.88
CA VAL A 281 13.98 12.53 -10.78
C VAL A 281 14.00 13.97 -11.25
N GLN A 282 13.23 14.83 -10.62
CA GLN A 282 13.17 16.25 -10.91
C GLN A 282 14.15 17.03 -10.02
N ILE A 283 15.05 17.79 -10.62
CA ILE A 283 16.03 18.60 -9.92
C ILE A 283 15.76 20.08 -10.23
N VAL A 284 15.57 20.88 -9.18
CA VAL A 284 15.31 22.33 -9.28
C VAL A 284 16.57 23.14 -8.93
N GLY A 285 16.70 24.35 -9.48
CA GLY A 285 17.80 25.27 -9.18
C GLY A 285 17.88 25.70 -7.70
N THR A 286 19.08 26.09 -7.26
CA THR A 286 19.37 26.48 -5.86
C THR A 286 18.79 27.82 -5.44
N ASP A 287 18.42 28.68 -6.39
CA ASP A 287 17.85 30.03 -6.16
C ASP A 287 16.32 30.07 -6.27
N ALA A 288 15.66 28.93 -6.42
CA ALA A 288 14.20 28.88 -6.40
C ALA A 288 13.70 29.12 -4.96
N PRO A 289 12.72 30.04 -4.74
CA PRO A 289 12.06 30.17 -3.45
C PRO A 289 11.49 28.81 -3.05
N GLU A 290 11.53 28.49 -1.75
CA GLU A 290 11.02 27.20 -1.25
C GLU A 290 9.64 26.93 -1.84
N PRO A 291 9.37 25.70 -2.34
CA PRO A 291 8.00 25.34 -2.67
C PRO A 291 7.20 25.53 -1.38
N VAL A 292 6.26 26.47 -1.44
CA VAL A 292 5.33 26.76 -0.37
C VAL A 292 4.55 25.47 -0.14
N GLU A 293 4.92 24.69 0.88
CA GLU A 293 4.03 23.70 1.49
C GLU A 293 2.91 24.46 2.22
N ALA A 294 2.03 25.07 1.43
CA ALA A 294 0.67 25.32 1.82
C ALA A 294 -0.12 24.13 1.29
N LEU A 295 -0.45 23.20 2.19
CA LEU A 295 -1.44 22.16 1.99
C LEU A 295 -2.81 22.81 1.77
N VAL A 296 -3.03 23.37 0.58
CA VAL A 296 -4.33 23.32 -0.06
C VAL A 296 -4.36 21.94 -0.69
N LEU A 297 -5.10 21.02 -0.08
CA LEU A 297 -5.48 19.77 -0.74
C LEU A 297 -6.28 20.17 -1.99
N ASP A 298 -5.64 20.11 -3.14
CA ASP A 298 -6.30 20.35 -4.42
C ASP A 298 -7.43 19.32 -4.59
N LYS A 299 -8.58 19.77 -5.11
CA LYS A 299 -9.74 18.92 -5.40
C LYS A 299 -9.44 17.75 -6.34
N ALA A 300 -8.27 17.72 -6.99
CA ALA A 300 -7.79 16.60 -7.80
C ALA A 300 -7.27 15.41 -6.96
N ASP A 301 -6.80 15.64 -5.73
CA ASP A 301 -6.22 14.60 -4.84
C ASP A 301 -7.27 13.76 -4.09
N GLU A 302 -8.54 14.22 -4.02
CA GLU A 302 -9.64 13.41 -3.50
C GLU A 302 -9.95 12.18 -4.37
N GLY A 303 -9.60 12.19 -5.66
CA GLY A 303 -9.90 11.10 -6.58
C GLY A 303 -9.18 9.77 -6.26
N GLU A 304 -7.93 9.82 -5.82
CA GLU A 304 -7.17 8.61 -5.44
C GLU A 304 -7.44 8.14 -4.01
N LEU A 305 -7.60 9.07 -3.05
CA LEU A 305 -7.95 8.73 -1.67
C LEU A 305 -9.42 8.33 -1.52
N GLY A 306 -10.27 8.80 -2.44
CA GLY A 306 -11.65 8.37 -2.65
C GLY A 306 -11.78 7.09 -3.48
N ARG A 307 -10.67 6.54 -4.01
CA ARG A 307 -10.67 5.27 -4.75
C ARG A 307 -11.24 4.18 -3.86
N ARG A 308 -12.24 3.46 -4.38
CA ARG A 308 -12.84 2.35 -3.65
C ARG A 308 -12.02 1.09 -3.84
N VAL A 309 -11.63 0.47 -2.73
CA VAL A 309 -10.79 -0.73 -2.72
C VAL A 309 -11.43 -1.83 -1.87
N GLN A 310 -10.95 -3.05 -2.05
CA GLN A 310 -11.33 -4.21 -1.24
C GLN A 310 -10.24 -4.51 -0.22
N LEU A 311 -10.61 -4.53 1.06
CA LEU A 311 -9.74 -4.93 2.16
C LEU A 311 -10.55 -5.74 3.18
N ARG A 312 -10.07 -6.92 3.54
CA ARG A 312 -10.69 -7.79 4.55
C ARG A 312 -9.68 -8.10 5.64
N LEU A 313 -10.00 -7.66 6.85
CA LEU A 313 -9.22 -7.81 8.09
C LEU A 313 -10.17 -8.27 9.20
N HIS A 314 -10.76 -9.46 9.01
CA HIS A 314 -11.54 -10.15 10.05
C HIS A 314 -10.63 -11.11 10.80
N GLU A 315 -10.80 -11.22 12.11
CA GLU A 315 -9.92 -12.02 12.97
C GLU A 315 -8.43 -11.75 12.69
N SER A 316 -8.09 -10.49 12.39
CA SER A 316 -6.76 -10.07 11.94
C SER A 316 -6.12 -9.16 12.99
N THR A 317 -4.88 -8.73 12.75
CA THR A 317 -4.15 -7.81 13.63
C THR A 317 -3.72 -6.55 12.90
N LEU A 318 -3.26 -5.54 13.65
CA LEU A 318 -2.64 -4.36 13.06
C LEU A 318 -1.40 -4.70 12.22
N ASP A 319 -0.68 -5.78 12.57
CA ASP A 319 0.43 -6.28 11.77
C ASP A 319 -0.04 -6.75 10.38
N ASP A 320 -1.12 -7.53 10.32
CA ASP A 320 -1.76 -7.92 9.05
C ASP A 320 -2.20 -6.71 8.22
N ALA A 321 -2.71 -5.66 8.88
CA ALA A 321 -3.11 -4.44 8.19
C ALA A 321 -1.91 -3.74 7.57
N VAL A 322 -0.81 -3.55 8.31
CA VAL A 322 0.40 -2.92 7.77
C VAL A 322 0.93 -3.68 6.55
N GLN A 323 0.84 -5.01 6.56
CA GLN A 323 1.29 -5.85 5.44
C GLN A 323 0.33 -5.84 4.24
N ARG A 324 -0.99 -5.88 4.48
CA ARG A 324 -1.99 -6.02 3.41
C ARG A 324 -2.44 -4.67 2.83
N PHE A 325 -2.46 -3.61 3.63
CA PHE A 325 -2.96 -2.30 3.23
C PHE A 325 -2.25 -1.73 1.99
N PRO A 326 -0.91 -1.80 1.85
CA PRO A 326 -0.23 -1.30 0.66
C PRO A 326 -0.65 -2.03 -0.63
N SER A 327 -0.70 -3.37 -0.60
CA SER A 327 -1.07 -4.17 -1.78
C SER A 327 -2.52 -4.00 -2.21
N ARG A 328 -3.42 -3.74 -1.24
CA ARG A 328 -4.86 -3.59 -1.48
C ARG A 328 -5.27 -2.16 -1.78
N CYS A 329 -4.65 -1.19 -1.10
CA CYS A 329 -5.03 0.22 -1.16
C CYS A 329 -4.13 1.05 -2.06
N GLY A 330 -2.97 0.54 -2.49
CA GLY A 330 -2.01 1.26 -3.34
C GLY A 330 -1.27 2.40 -2.64
N VAL A 331 -1.42 2.51 -1.32
CA VAL A 331 -0.83 3.53 -0.47
C VAL A 331 -0.35 2.88 0.83
N ALA A 332 0.72 3.41 1.42
CA ALA A 332 1.31 2.82 2.62
C ALA A 332 0.47 3.15 3.87
N LEU A 333 0.37 2.18 4.78
CA LEU A 333 -0.03 2.39 6.16
C LEU A 333 1.22 2.26 7.04
N ARG A 334 1.63 3.36 7.66
CA ARG A 334 2.81 3.48 8.50
C ARG A 334 2.37 3.73 9.94
N ILE A 335 3.25 3.39 10.88
CA ILE A 335 3.00 3.57 12.30
C ILE A 335 4.16 4.37 12.87
N ASP A 336 3.83 5.48 13.51
CA ASP A 336 4.76 6.28 14.27
C ASP A 336 5.26 5.45 15.48
N PRO A 337 6.58 5.21 15.62
CA PRO A 337 7.13 4.50 16.77
C PRO A 337 6.78 5.13 18.11
N ALA A 338 6.55 6.45 18.16
CA ALA A 338 6.12 7.15 19.37
C ALA A 338 4.66 6.84 19.75
N PHE A 339 3.84 6.43 18.77
CA PHE A 339 2.47 5.98 19.00
C PHE A 339 2.44 4.52 19.44
N LEU A 340 3.03 3.63 18.65
CA LEU A 340 3.01 2.20 18.94
C LEU A 340 4.28 1.52 18.42
N PRO A 341 5.05 0.81 19.29
CA PRO A 341 6.22 0.06 18.86
C PRO A 341 5.82 -1.24 18.13
N THR A 342 6.71 -1.73 17.27
CA THR A 342 6.45 -2.85 16.34
C THR A 342 6.11 -4.17 17.03
N ASP A 343 6.66 -4.43 18.22
CA ASP A 343 6.41 -5.65 19.00
C ASP A 343 4.96 -5.76 19.51
N ARG A 344 4.19 -4.66 19.45
CA ARG A 344 2.80 -4.61 19.90
C ARG A 344 1.78 -4.72 18.78
N PHE A 345 2.19 -4.70 17.50
CA PHE A 345 1.24 -4.69 16.36
C PHE A 345 0.35 -5.94 16.35
N ALA A 346 0.94 -7.11 16.58
CA ALA A 346 0.22 -8.37 16.66
C ALA A 346 -0.79 -8.47 17.84
N ARG A 347 -0.76 -7.53 18.79
CA ARG A 347 -1.67 -7.50 19.96
C ARG A 347 -2.90 -6.61 19.75
N ILE A 348 -2.95 -5.86 18.65
CA ILE A 348 -4.08 -4.98 18.34
C ILE A 348 -5.00 -5.75 17.38
N PRO A 349 -6.16 -6.24 17.86
CA PRO A 349 -7.11 -6.97 17.02
C PRO A 349 -7.79 -6.00 16.05
N LEU A 350 -8.01 -6.46 14.83
CA LEU A 350 -8.78 -5.76 13.81
C LEU A 350 -9.96 -6.63 13.34
N GLU A 351 -11.13 -6.00 13.30
CA GLU A 351 -12.39 -6.52 12.77
C GLU A 351 -12.99 -5.47 11.83
N LEU A 352 -12.53 -5.47 10.58
CA LEU A 352 -13.13 -4.67 9.51
C LEU A 352 -13.03 -5.38 8.17
N GLY A 353 -14.08 -5.22 7.37
CA GLY A 353 -14.14 -5.72 6.01
C GLY A 353 -14.81 -4.68 5.13
N ALA A 354 -14.24 -4.50 3.94
CA ALA A 354 -14.90 -3.79 2.86
C ALA A 354 -14.65 -4.50 1.53
N ASN A 355 -15.72 -4.75 0.78
CA ASN A 355 -15.70 -5.15 -0.63
C ASN A 355 -15.46 -3.97 -1.55
N SER A 356 -15.90 -2.78 -1.15
CA SER A 356 -15.72 -1.54 -1.88
C SER A 356 -15.86 -0.37 -0.92
N ALA A 357 -14.74 0.17 -0.42
CA ALA A 357 -14.72 1.34 0.46
C ALA A 357 -13.61 2.32 0.05
N PRO A 358 -13.80 3.63 0.26
CA PRO A 358 -12.74 4.61 0.09
C PRO A 358 -11.54 4.27 0.98
N VAL A 359 -10.33 4.44 0.46
CA VAL A 359 -9.10 4.13 1.21
C VAL A 359 -9.04 4.88 2.55
N ARG A 360 -9.49 6.15 2.56
CA ARG A 360 -9.52 6.97 3.77
C ARG A 360 -10.45 6.40 4.86
N LEU A 361 -11.58 5.79 4.48
CA LEU A 361 -12.48 5.15 5.44
C LEU A 361 -11.79 3.97 6.13
N LEU A 362 -11.03 3.18 5.37
CA LEU A 362 -10.29 2.03 5.90
C LEU A 362 -9.18 2.48 6.86
N ALA A 363 -8.41 3.52 6.50
CA ALA A 363 -7.41 4.09 7.39
C ALA A 363 -8.03 4.63 8.69
N ASP A 364 -9.18 5.31 8.59
CA ASP A 364 -9.93 5.83 9.73
C ASP A 364 -10.33 4.71 10.70
N TRP A 365 -10.89 3.62 10.17
CA TRP A 365 -11.30 2.48 10.97
C TRP A 365 -10.13 1.75 11.61
N ILE A 366 -9.02 1.56 10.90
CA ILE A 366 -7.81 0.99 11.49
C ILE A 366 -7.31 1.87 12.63
N ALA A 367 -7.26 3.20 12.45
CA ALA A 367 -6.86 4.12 13.51
C ALA A 367 -7.79 4.00 14.74
N ARG A 368 -9.11 3.92 14.54
CA ARG A 368 -10.06 3.72 15.65
C ARG A 368 -9.80 2.43 16.42
N GLN A 369 -9.61 1.31 15.72
CA GLN A 369 -9.36 0.00 16.35
C GLN A 369 -7.95 -0.12 16.94
N ALA A 370 -7.02 0.76 16.55
CA ALA A 370 -5.73 0.92 17.20
C ALA A 370 -5.77 1.89 18.40
N ASP A 371 -6.89 2.58 18.64
CA ASP A 371 -6.99 3.74 19.54
C ASP A 371 -5.99 4.85 19.21
N GLY A 372 -5.72 5.01 17.92
CA GLY A 372 -4.81 6.00 17.36
C GLY A 372 -5.52 7.09 16.58
N TRP A 373 -4.70 8.01 16.10
CA TRP A 373 -5.05 9.00 15.10
C TRP A 373 -4.26 8.71 13.83
N TYR A 374 -4.59 9.35 12.73
CA TYR A 374 -3.78 9.26 11.52
C TYR A 374 -3.54 10.61 10.87
N ARG A 375 -2.46 10.74 10.14
CA ARG A 375 -2.23 11.88 9.24
C ARG A 375 -1.88 11.38 7.85
N ILE A 376 -2.11 12.23 6.86
CA ILE A 376 -1.77 11.97 5.46
C ILE A 376 -0.54 12.81 5.15
N ASP A 377 0.56 12.15 4.78
CA ASP A 377 1.78 12.81 4.34
C ASP A 377 1.69 13.19 2.84
N SER A 378 2.52 14.13 2.39
CA SER A 378 2.61 14.59 0.98
C SER A 378 2.89 13.46 0.00
N ASN A 379 3.51 12.37 0.46
CA ASN A 379 3.71 11.12 -0.29
C ASN A 379 2.49 10.17 -0.27
N ARG A 380 1.28 10.67 0.03
CA ARG A 380 0.01 9.91 0.08
C ARG A 380 0.07 8.67 0.98
N SER A 381 0.90 8.70 2.02
CA SER A 381 1.01 7.64 3.03
C SER A 381 0.18 8.00 4.26
N PHE A 382 -0.52 7.01 4.81
CA PHE A 382 -1.21 7.15 6.08
C PHE A 382 -0.25 6.83 7.22
N TRP A 383 -0.10 7.74 8.17
CA TRP A 383 0.69 7.53 9.38
C TRP A 383 -0.22 7.44 10.58
N LEU A 384 -0.32 6.27 11.21
CA LEU A 384 -0.94 6.12 12.52
C LEU A 384 -0.04 6.77 13.57
N THR A 385 -0.62 7.63 14.41
CA THR A 385 0.10 8.48 15.32
C THR A 385 -0.74 8.85 16.55
N THR A 386 -0.14 9.61 17.48
CA THR A 386 -0.80 10.14 18.67
C THR A 386 -1.62 11.39 18.32
N PRO A 387 -2.69 11.71 19.09
CA PRO A 387 -3.46 12.94 18.89
C PRO A 387 -2.63 14.23 19.01
N THR A 388 -1.47 14.16 19.67
CA THR A 388 -0.58 15.27 19.95
C THR A 388 0.69 15.24 19.12
N ALA A 389 0.78 14.40 18.09
CA ALA A 389 1.99 14.27 17.28
C ALA A 389 2.45 15.59 16.62
N TRP A 390 1.49 16.47 16.31
CA TRP A 390 1.77 17.81 15.80
C TRP A 390 2.56 18.68 16.79
N VAL A 391 2.43 18.43 18.10
CA VAL A 391 3.11 19.18 19.16
C VAL A 391 4.61 18.87 19.20
N ALA A 392 4.95 17.61 18.96
CA ALA A 392 6.33 17.11 18.95
C ALA A 392 7.05 17.32 17.60
N GLU A 393 6.35 17.86 16.59
CA GLU A 393 6.90 18.11 15.26
C GLU A 393 7.95 19.23 15.32
N ARG A 394 9.21 18.90 15.00
CA ARG A 394 10.31 19.88 15.02
C ARG A 394 10.12 20.91 13.92
N GLN A 395 9.86 22.15 14.32
CA GLN A 395 9.73 23.30 13.42
C GLN A 395 10.52 24.48 13.97
N PRO A 396 10.97 25.41 13.10
CA PRO A 396 11.56 26.65 13.57
C PRO A 396 10.56 27.41 14.44
N LEU A 397 11.04 27.95 15.56
CA LEU A 397 10.27 28.88 16.37
C LEU A 397 10.18 30.22 15.65
N GLU A 398 8.97 30.75 15.60
CA GLU A 398 8.67 32.07 15.09
C GLU A 398 8.28 32.98 16.25
N SER A 399 8.79 34.21 16.23
CA SER A 399 8.39 35.24 17.20
C SER A 399 7.37 36.16 16.55
N LEU A 400 6.19 36.23 17.16
CA LEU A 400 5.10 37.12 16.79
C LEU A 400 4.85 38.13 17.92
N LEU A 401 4.52 39.35 17.53
CA LEU A 401 4.11 40.44 18.41
C LEU A 401 2.81 41.10 17.89
N PRO A 402 1.70 40.35 17.72
CA PRO A 402 0.43 40.93 17.32
C PRO A 402 -0.06 41.94 18.37
N LYS A 403 -0.49 43.11 17.90
CA LYS A 403 -1.31 44.02 18.71
C LYS A 403 -2.65 43.38 19.01
N VAL A 404 -3.15 43.51 20.22
CA VAL A 404 -4.44 42.91 20.59
C VAL A 404 -5.57 43.94 20.67
N ASP A 405 -5.27 45.23 20.89
CA ASP A 405 -6.22 46.34 20.73
C ASP A 405 -7.58 46.00 21.39
N ALA A 406 -8.69 46.08 20.64
CA ALA A 406 -10.05 45.78 21.12
C ALA A 406 -10.36 44.27 21.31
N LEU A 407 -9.37 43.40 21.36
CA LEU A 407 -9.56 41.95 21.57
C LEU A 407 -9.56 41.53 23.04
N HIS A 408 -9.52 42.47 23.98
CA HIS A 408 -9.67 42.15 25.40
C HIS A 408 -10.43 43.27 26.12
N GLU A 409 -11.17 42.90 27.17
CA GLU A 409 -11.83 43.87 28.06
C GLU A 409 -11.03 44.09 29.35
N ASP A 410 -10.34 43.06 29.84
CA ASP A 410 -9.59 43.12 31.09
C ASP A 410 -8.28 43.91 30.90
N GLU A 411 -7.88 44.74 31.87
CA GLU A 411 -6.64 45.55 31.76
C GLU A 411 -5.38 44.71 31.50
N ASP A 412 -5.36 43.46 31.98
CA ASP A 412 -4.26 42.53 31.82
C ASP A 412 -4.51 41.47 30.72
N ALA A 413 -5.52 41.71 29.86
CA ALA A 413 -5.95 40.83 28.76
C ALA A 413 -6.22 39.38 29.19
N GLN A 414 -6.71 39.19 30.42
CA GLN A 414 -6.89 37.86 31.01
C GLN A 414 -7.94 37.05 30.26
N ASP A 415 -9.05 37.66 29.85
CA ASP A 415 -10.09 37.08 28.99
C ASP A 415 -9.53 36.52 27.66
N LEU A 416 -8.68 37.29 26.97
CA LEU A 416 -8.03 36.83 25.74
C LEU A 416 -7.04 35.69 26.01
N MET A 417 -6.24 35.81 27.07
CA MET A 417 -5.24 34.79 27.42
C MET A 417 -5.88 33.47 27.89
N GLN A 418 -7.02 33.51 28.58
CA GLN A 418 -7.81 32.33 28.93
C GLN A 418 -8.36 31.60 27.70
N LEU A 419 -8.57 32.30 26.59
CA LEU A 419 -8.95 31.72 25.32
C LEU A 419 -7.75 31.11 24.59
N LEU A 420 -6.62 31.82 24.54
CA LEU A 420 -5.45 31.40 23.76
C LEU A 420 -4.61 30.30 24.44
N TYR A 421 -4.43 30.37 25.76
CA TYR A 421 -3.53 29.45 26.46
C TYR A 421 -3.93 27.97 26.31
N PRO A 422 -5.20 27.56 26.49
CA PRO A 422 -5.60 26.16 26.30
C PRO A 422 -5.37 25.63 24.88
N LEU A 423 -5.44 26.50 23.87
CA LEU A 423 -5.23 26.11 22.47
C LEU A 423 -3.76 25.71 22.21
N PHE A 424 -2.82 26.40 22.87
CA PHE A 424 -1.37 26.20 22.68
C PHE A 424 -0.68 25.50 23.86
N GLU A 425 -1.43 25.09 24.89
CA GLU A 425 -0.90 24.51 26.11
C GLU A 425 0.06 23.34 25.86
N GLY A 426 -0.27 22.46 24.90
CA GLY A 426 0.59 21.32 24.54
C GLY A 426 1.97 21.77 24.06
N VAL A 427 2.01 22.74 23.16
CA VAL A 427 3.26 23.30 22.61
C VAL A 427 4.07 24.01 23.69
N LEU A 428 3.40 24.78 24.55
CA LEU A 428 4.05 25.52 25.63
C LEU A 428 4.67 24.59 26.68
N LYS A 429 4.10 23.39 26.88
CA LYS A 429 4.66 22.38 27.78
C LYS A 429 5.82 21.60 27.15
N GLU A 430 5.70 21.25 25.87
CA GLU A 430 6.69 20.41 25.18
C GLU A 430 7.94 21.20 24.76
N ASN A 431 7.79 22.49 24.48
CA ASN A 431 8.88 23.34 24.00
C ASN A 431 9.30 24.34 25.07
N ALA A 432 10.46 24.10 25.69
CA ALA A 432 10.98 24.94 26.77
C ALA A 432 11.17 26.42 26.38
N ASP A 433 11.38 26.70 25.09
CA ASP A 433 11.57 28.05 24.55
C ASP A 433 10.28 28.69 24.04
N ALA A 434 9.18 27.94 23.95
CA ALA A 434 7.89 28.49 23.54
C ALA A 434 7.29 29.35 24.65
N ARG A 435 6.72 30.49 24.29
CA ARG A 435 6.17 31.48 25.22
C ARG A 435 4.92 32.11 24.63
N LEU A 436 3.94 32.39 25.48
CA LEU A 436 2.76 33.16 25.14
C LEU A 436 2.48 34.12 26.31
N VAL A 437 2.80 35.40 26.15
CA VAL A 437 2.78 36.39 27.23
C VAL A 437 2.20 37.71 26.73
N TYR A 438 1.23 38.27 27.46
CA TYR A 438 0.72 39.61 27.19
C TYR A 438 1.68 40.69 27.72
N ARG A 439 1.92 41.73 26.92
CA ARG A 439 2.78 42.88 27.21
C ARG A 439 1.93 44.15 27.28
N ARG A 440 1.51 44.51 28.50
CA ARG A 440 0.62 45.64 28.79
C ARG A 440 1.11 46.99 28.25
N GLU A 441 2.41 47.28 28.32
CA GLU A 441 2.95 48.57 27.85
C GLU A 441 2.78 48.80 26.34
N GLN A 442 2.72 47.73 25.57
CA GLN A 442 2.71 47.75 24.11
C GLN A 442 1.37 47.29 23.53
N ASP A 443 0.46 46.83 24.40
CA ASP A 443 -0.80 46.19 24.06
C ASP A 443 -0.62 45.06 23.02
N GLN A 444 0.32 44.17 23.31
CA GLN A 444 0.77 43.11 22.40
C GLN A 444 0.86 41.77 23.10
N VAL A 445 0.65 40.69 22.35
CA VAL A 445 0.98 39.34 22.82
C VAL A 445 2.32 38.93 22.23
N LEU A 446 3.32 38.72 23.08
CA LEU A 446 4.54 38.01 22.69
C LEU A 446 4.23 36.52 22.57
N ALA A 447 4.23 36.03 21.33
CA ALA A 447 4.12 34.61 21.04
C ALA A 447 5.41 34.11 20.40
N VAL A 448 6.12 33.21 21.07
CA VAL A 448 7.22 32.45 20.50
C VAL A 448 6.70 31.03 20.34
N LEU A 449 6.36 30.64 19.12
CA LEU A 449 5.65 29.39 18.82
C LEU A 449 6.25 28.74 17.56
N PRO A 450 6.17 27.40 17.41
CA PRO A 450 6.45 26.73 16.15
C PRO A 450 5.62 27.32 15.01
N LYS A 451 6.17 27.38 13.79
CA LYS A 451 5.54 28.00 12.61
C LYS A 451 4.05 27.67 12.45
N LYS A 452 3.64 26.39 12.48
CA LYS A 452 2.21 26.01 12.34
C LYS A 452 1.32 26.57 13.46
N ALA A 453 1.83 26.64 14.69
CA ALA A 453 1.10 27.23 15.82
C ALA A 453 1.05 28.75 15.73
N ALA A 454 2.12 29.39 15.27
CA ALA A 454 2.18 30.81 14.96
C ALA A 454 1.17 31.19 13.86
N ASP A 455 1.09 30.40 12.79
CA ASP A 455 0.10 30.55 11.71
C ASP A 455 -1.32 30.44 12.25
N ARG A 456 -1.59 29.43 13.09
CA ARG A 456 -2.90 29.26 13.73
C ARG A 456 -3.26 30.43 14.64
N LEU A 457 -2.30 30.96 15.40
CA LEU A 457 -2.53 32.15 16.23
C LEU A 457 -2.93 33.36 15.36
N ARG A 458 -2.25 33.58 14.23
CA ARG A 458 -2.63 34.66 13.29
C ARG A 458 -4.06 34.49 12.79
N GLU A 459 -4.43 33.29 12.36
CA GLU A 459 -5.78 32.96 11.88
C GLU A 459 -6.86 33.18 12.97
N VAL A 460 -6.59 32.78 14.22
CA VAL A 460 -7.50 33.01 15.36
C VAL A 460 -7.72 34.50 15.58
N LEU A 461 -6.64 35.29 15.65
CA LEU A 461 -6.74 36.72 15.88
C LEU A 461 -7.43 37.43 14.71
N GLU A 462 -7.19 36.99 13.47
CA GLU A 462 -7.89 37.51 12.28
C GLU A 462 -9.40 37.29 12.37
N HIS A 463 -9.86 36.08 12.68
CA HIS A 463 -11.28 35.77 12.80
C HIS A 463 -11.97 36.50 13.96
N LEU A 464 -11.27 36.68 15.08
CA LEU A 464 -11.77 37.48 16.19
C LEU A 464 -11.96 38.95 15.78
N ARG A 465 -11.01 39.53 15.02
CA ARG A 465 -11.07 40.91 14.52
C ARG A 465 -12.08 41.13 13.39
N ALA A 466 -12.44 40.10 12.64
CA ALA A 466 -13.40 40.23 11.55
C ALA A 466 -14.70 40.90 12.07
N PRO A 467 -15.40 41.73 11.28
CA PRO A 467 -16.68 42.28 11.74
C PRO A 467 -17.69 41.16 12.01
N LYS A 468 -18.67 41.39 12.91
CA LYS A 468 -19.79 40.44 13.09
C LYS A 468 -20.54 40.30 11.76
N GLY A 469 -20.81 39.05 11.37
CA GLY A 469 -21.57 38.74 10.15
C GLY A 469 -23.08 38.97 10.32
N LEU A 470 -23.86 38.70 9.26
CA LEU A 470 -25.32 38.72 9.31
C LEU A 470 -25.87 37.47 10.03
N GLY A 471 -25.59 37.33 11.33
CA GLY A 471 -26.10 36.25 12.18
C GLY A 471 -25.60 34.84 11.82
N LEU A 472 -26.27 33.83 12.39
CA LEU A 472 -25.97 32.42 12.11
C LEU A 472 -26.41 32.05 10.70
N VAL A 473 -25.52 31.40 9.96
CA VAL A 473 -25.84 30.83 8.65
C VAL A 473 -26.65 29.54 8.89
N PRO A 474 -27.77 29.32 8.18
CA PRO A 474 -28.50 28.05 8.25
C PRO A 474 -27.58 26.86 7.96
N PRO A 475 -27.84 25.67 8.53
CA PRO A 475 -27.12 24.47 8.16
C PRO A 475 -27.18 24.25 6.65
N ALA A 476 -26.05 23.90 6.05
CA ALA A 476 -26.02 23.53 4.63
C ALA A 476 -26.92 22.31 4.37
N ASP A 477 -27.47 22.26 3.15
CA ASP A 477 -28.11 21.06 2.63
C ASP A 477 -27.13 19.88 2.66
N LEU A 478 -27.68 18.67 2.71
CA LEU A 478 -26.87 17.45 2.70
C LEU A 478 -26.02 17.39 1.44
N THR A 479 -24.78 16.97 1.59
CA THR A 479 -23.93 16.62 0.45
C THR A 479 -24.54 15.45 -0.32
N PRO A 480 -24.26 15.30 -1.63
CA PRO A 480 -24.69 14.15 -2.41
C PRO A 480 -24.32 12.81 -1.76
N GLU A 481 -23.13 12.69 -1.17
CA GLU A 481 -22.66 11.49 -0.50
C GLU A 481 -23.47 11.17 0.76
N GLU A 482 -23.80 12.18 1.58
CA GLU A 482 -24.65 12.02 2.76
C GLU A 482 -26.09 11.68 2.36
N TRP A 483 -26.58 12.26 1.27
CA TRP A 483 -27.89 11.97 0.72
C TRP A 483 -27.97 10.52 0.24
N ASP A 484 -26.97 10.05 -0.50
CA ASP A 484 -26.87 8.68 -0.98
C ASP A 484 -26.78 7.68 0.18
N LEU A 485 -25.98 7.99 1.20
CA LEU A 485 -25.87 7.16 2.40
C LEU A 485 -27.22 7.06 3.15
N ARG A 486 -27.92 8.18 3.34
CA ARG A 486 -29.26 8.19 3.95
C ARG A 486 -30.28 7.42 3.11
N ASN A 487 -30.25 7.58 1.79
CA ASN A 487 -31.12 6.83 0.90
C ASN A 487 -30.82 5.33 0.94
N ALA A 488 -29.54 4.93 0.94
CA ALA A 488 -29.14 3.53 1.05
C ALA A 488 -29.65 2.91 2.36
N LEU A 489 -29.51 3.61 3.50
CA LEU A 489 -30.08 3.17 4.78
C LEU A 489 -31.60 3.07 4.75
N ALA A 490 -32.29 4.02 4.11
CA ALA A 490 -33.74 4.05 4.10
C ALA A 490 -34.39 3.05 3.12
N ARG A 491 -33.74 2.78 1.99
CA ARG A 491 -34.36 2.09 0.84
C ARG A 491 -33.84 0.68 0.58
N THR A 492 -32.69 0.29 1.15
CA THR A 492 -32.12 -1.05 0.92
C THR A 492 -32.85 -2.09 1.79
N PRO A 493 -33.60 -3.05 1.20
CA PRO A 493 -34.24 -4.10 1.97
C PRO A 493 -33.23 -5.22 2.27
N VAL A 494 -33.30 -5.75 3.48
CA VAL A 494 -32.49 -6.87 3.94
C VAL A 494 -33.41 -8.07 4.19
N THR A 495 -33.07 -9.19 3.56
CA THR A 495 -33.70 -10.49 3.83
C THR A 495 -32.61 -11.48 4.20
N GLY A 496 -32.80 -12.20 5.31
CA GLY A 496 -31.87 -13.19 5.82
C GLY A 496 -32.13 -13.56 7.26
N THR A 497 -31.64 -14.73 7.67
CA THR A 497 -31.72 -15.20 9.06
C THR A 497 -30.33 -15.61 9.52
N TRP A 498 -29.93 -15.07 10.67
CA TRP A 498 -28.66 -15.33 11.34
C TRP A 498 -28.95 -15.83 12.75
N ASN A 499 -28.44 -17.01 13.09
CA ASN A 499 -28.64 -17.62 14.40
C ASN A 499 -27.32 -17.63 15.17
N ALA A 500 -27.29 -16.94 16.32
CA ALA A 500 -26.12 -16.83 17.19
C ALA A 500 -24.81 -16.53 16.45
N ARG A 501 -24.87 -15.68 15.42
CA ARG A 501 -23.74 -15.33 14.56
C ARG A 501 -22.88 -14.30 15.26
N ARG A 502 -21.55 -14.47 15.26
CA ARG A 502 -20.62 -13.43 15.75
C ARG A 502 -20.86 -12.12 14.99
N PHE A 503 -20.86 -11.00 15.71
CA PHE A 503 -21.22 -9.69 15.15
C PHE A 503 -20.36 -9.27 13.96
N ASP A 504 -19.04 -9.51 14.01
CA ASP A 504 -18.11 -9.22 12.90
C ASP A 504 -18.48 -9.97 11.61
N LEU A 505 -18.83 -11.26 11.72
CA LEU A 505 -19.28 -12.07 10.59
C LEU A 505 -20.66 -11.64 10.09
N LEU A 506 -21.55 -11.18 10.99
CA LEU A 506 -22.85 -10.65 10.61
C LEU A 506 -22.69 -9.37 9.80
N LEU A 507 -21.83 -8.44 10.23
CA LEU A 507 -21.53 -7.21 9.47
C LEU A 507 -20.97 -7.52 8.09
N ARG A 508 -20.08 -8.51 7.98
CA ARG A 508 -19.57 -9.00 6.69
C ARG A 508 -20.69 -9.51 5.78
N ASP A 509 -21.58 -10.35 6.32
CA ASP A 509 -22.69 -10.92 5.56
C ASP A 509 -23.70 -9.83 5.14
N LEU A 510 -23.86 -8.76 5.93
CA LEU A 510 -24.68 -7.59 5.58
C LEU A 510 -24.03 -6.72 4.51
N GLU A 511 -22.73 -6.50 4.60
CA GLU A 511 -22.01 -5.77 3.55
C GLU A 511 -22.12 -6.50 2.20
N GLU A 512 -21.92 -7.82 2.18
CA GLU A 512 -22.04 -8.62 0.95
C GLU A 512 -23.43 -8.51 0.31
N ARG A 513 -24.49 -8.23 1.10
CA ARG A 513 -25.87 -8.07 0.62
C ARG A 513 -26.22 -6.64 0.24
N THR A 514 -25.68 -5.65 0.95
CA THR A 514 -26.12 -4.26 0.87
C THR A 514 -25.11 -3.34 0.18
N GLY A 515 -23.85 -3.77 0.07
CA GLY A 515 -22.73 -2.94 -0.36
C GLY A 515 -22.33 -1.87 0.65
N MET A 516 -22.94 -1.85 1.85
CA MET A 516 -22.66 -0.86 2.89
C MET A 516 -21.57 -1.39 3.84
N PRO A 517 -20.35 -0.85 3.80
CA PRO A 517 -19.30 -1.30 4.69
C PRO A 517 -19.63 -0.86 6.13
N ALA A 518 -19.32 -1.73 7.09
CA ALA A 518 -19.56 -1.48 8.49
C ALA A 518 -18.43 -2.04 9.36
N ALA A 519 -18.08 -1.33 10.44
CA ALA A 519 -17.04 -1.77 11.38
C ALA A 519 -17.34 -1.31 12.81
N PHE A 520 -16.56 -1.83 13.75
CA PHE A 520 -16.61 -1.50 15.17
C PHE A 520 -15.23 -1.74 15.80
N ASP A 521 -15.03 -1.33 17.05
CA ASP A 521 -13.83 -1.68 17.80
C ASP A 521 -14.06 -2.93 18.66
N PRO A 522 -13.41 -4.07 18.35
CA PRO A 522 -13.60 -5.31 19.10
C PRO A 522 -13.15 -5.22 20.55
N ARG A 523 -12.26 -4.27 20.91
CA ARG A 523 -11.78 -4.07 22.28
C ARG A 523 -12.86 -3.56 23.23
N GLN A 524 -13.96 -3.01 22.69
CA GLN A 524 -15.15 -2.64 23.47
C GLN A 524 -15.89 -3.87 24.06
N PHE A 525 -15.48 -5.08 23.66
CA PHE A 525 -16.01 -6.34 24.16
C PHE A 525 -14.88 -7.23 24.72
N PRO A 526 -14.39 -6.96 25.95
CA PRO A 526 -13.27 -7.70 26.54
C PRO A 526 -13.59 -9.19 26.80
N LYS A 527 -14.87 -9.57 26.80
CA LYS A 527 -15.33 -10.97 26.90
C LYS A 527 -15.47 -11.67 25.54
N GLY A 528 -15.03 -11.03 24.47
CA GLY A 528 -15.19 -11.49 23.09
C GLY A 528 -16.38 -10.84 22.37
N VAL A 529 -16.31 -10.81 21.03
CA VAL A 529 -17.33 -10.22 20.16
C VAL A 529 -18.70 -10.89 20.38
N PRO A 530 -19.79 -10.14 20.55
CA PRO A 530 -21.12 -10.70 20.84
C PRO A 530 -21.65 -11.56 19.69
N LYS A 531 -22.50 -12.53 20.05
CA LYS A 531 -23.25 -13.35 19.10
C LYS A 531 -24.68 -12.83 19.02
N VAL A 532 -25.15 -12.54 17.82
CA VAL A 532 -26.47 -11.97 17.54
C VAL A 532 -27.33 -12.97 16.79
N THR A 533 -28.61 -13.04 17.18
CA THR A 533 -29.65 -13.73 16.43
C THR A 533 -30.57 -12.67 15.83
N LEU A 534 -30.71 -12.68 14.50
CA LEU A 534 -31.47 -11.69 13.75
C LEU A 534 -32.19 -12.37 12.59
N SER A 535 -33.47 -12.07 12.39
CA SER A 535 -34.22 -12.50 11.22
C SER A 535 -34.87 -11.29 10.57
N CYS A 536 -34.56 -11.08 9.31
CA CYS A 536 -35.08 -9.98 8.50
C CYS A 536 -35.84 -10.53 7.30
N ASP A 537 -37.02 -9.98 7.05
CA ASP A 537 -37.75 -10.19 5.81
C ASP A 537 -38.07 -8.82 5.19
N ARG A 538 -37.38 -8.51 4.09
CA ARG A 538 -37.44 -7.22 3.38
C ARG A 538 -37.34 -6.01 4.32
N THR A 539 -36.63 -6.16 5.43
CA THR A 539 -36.54 -5.16 6.49
C THR A 539 -35.60 -4.03 6.03
N PRO A 540 -35.99 -2.75 6.12
CA PRO A 540 -35.13 -1.64 5.71
C PRO A 540 -33.79 -1.66 6.48
N LEU A 541 -32.68 -1.39 5.79
CA LEU A 541 -31.34 -1.42 6.39
C LEU A 541 -31.21 -0.52 7.62
N ARG A 542 -31.86 0.66 7.63
CA ARG A 542 -31.94 1.54 8.82
C ARG A 542 -32.49 0.82 10.05
N GLN A 543 -33.49 -0.03 9.85
CA GLN A 543 -34.14 -0.76 10.92
C GLN A 543 -33.22 -1.89 11.40
N VAL A 544 -32.59 -2.59 10.46
CA VAL A 544 -31.58 -3.61 10.76
C VAL A 544 -30.43 -3.04 11.59
N VAL A 545 -29.90 -1.87 11.22
CA VAL A 545 -28.83 -1.20 11.97
C VAL A 545 -29.28 -0.86 13.40
N ARG A 546 -30.50 -0.36 13.58
CA ARG A 546 -31.07 -0.08 14.91
C ARG A 546 -31.16 -1.36 15.75
N ASP A 547 -31.69 -2.43 15.16
CA ASP A 547 -31.85 -3.71 15.86
C ASP A 547 -30.48 -4.30 16.22
N LEU A 548 -29.47 -4.13 15.37
CA LEU A 548 -28.10 -4.55 15.66
C LEU A 548 -27.43 -3.77 16.78
N VAL A 549 -27.68 -2.46 16.90
CA VAL A 549 -27.19 -1.66 18.02
C VAL A 549 -27.70 -2.25 19.34
N GLU A 550 -29.01 -2.52 19.42
CA GLU A 550 -29.64 -3.08 20.61
C GLU A 550 -29.17 -4.51 20.90
N LEU A 551 -29.25 -5.40 19.90
CA LEU A 551 -28.97 -6.83 20.07
C LEU A 551 -27.48 -7.13 20.39
N ALA A 552 -26.55 -6.30 19.91
CA ALA A 552 -25.13 -6.47 20.18
C ALA A 552 -24.63 -5.64 21.38
N GLY A 553 -25.51 -4.82 21.99
CA GLY A 553 -25.17 -4.01 23.16
C GLY A 553 -24.26 -2.80 22.86
N PHE A 554 -24.48 -2.17 21.71
CA PHE A 554 -23.89 -0.86 21.38
C PHE A 554 -24.76 0.29 21.91
N ASP A 555 -24.16 1.46 22.09
CA ASP A 555 -24.89 2.68 22.46
C ASP A 555 -25.33 3.48 21.22
N GLY A 556 -24.71 3.22 20.06
CA GLY A 556 -25.13 3.81 18.79
C GLY A 556 -24.36 3.33 17.58
N CYS A 557 -24.74 3.88 16.42
CA CYS A 557 -24.07 3.69 15.14
C CYS A 557 -23.96 5.03 14.42
N GLN A 558 -22.75 5.41 14.03
CA GLN A 558 -22.48 6.65 13.30
C GLN A 558 -22.29 6.36 11.81
N ALA A 559 -22.95 7.16 10.98
CA ALA A 559 -22.72 7.19 9.54
C ALA A 559 -21.52 8.10 9.24
N SER A 560 -20.48 7.56 8.62
CA SER A 560 -19.32 8.34 8.19
C SER A 560 -19.61 9.04 6.86
N PRO A 561 -19.25 10.32 6.71
CA PRO A 561 -19.29 11.01 5.41
C PRO A 561 -18.45 10.30 4.32
N LEU A 562 -17.51 9.43 4.72
CA LEU A 562 -16.72 8.61 3.80
C LEU A 562 -17.48 7.35 3.32
N GLY A 563 -18.77 7.20 3.62
CA GLY A 563 -19.65 6.18 3.05
C GLY A 563 -19.62 4.82 3.74
N GLY A 564 -19.62 4.79 5.07
CA GLY A 564 -19.71 3.56 5.86
C GLY A 564 -20.30 3.75 7.26
N LEU A 565 -20.53 2.65 7.96
CA LEU A 565 -21.16 2.62 9.29
C LEU A 565 -20.16 2.24 10.38
N TRP A 566 -20.19 2.97 11.50
CA TRP A 566 -19.34 2.71 12.66
C TRP A 566 -20.17 2.49 13.92
N PHE A 567 -20.14 1.28 14.49
CA PHE A 567 -20.81 0.96 15.74
C PHE A 567 -19.93 1.31 16.94
N TYR A 568 -20.51 1.88 17.99
CA TYR A 568 -19.77 2.37 19.15
C TYR A 568 -20.52 2.19 20.48
N ARG A 569 -19.74 2.11 21.56
CA ARG A 569 -20.18 2.19 22.95
C ARG A 569 -19.62 3.45 23.60
N GLY A 570 -20.38 4.06 24.51
CA GLY A 570 -20.08 5.32 25.15
C GLY A 570 -20.49 6.53 24.32
N ALA A 571 -19.73 7.61 24.47
CA ALA A 571 -20.00 8.88 23.76
C ALA A 571 -19.85 8.70 22.24
N GLU A 572 -20.67 9.44 21.49
CA GLU A 572 -20.57 9.44 20.03
C GLU A 572 -19.17 9.92 19.60
N PRO A 573 -18.42 9.10 18.85
CA PRO A 573 -17.05 9.44 18.47
C PRO A 573 -17.03 10.55 17.43
N CYS A 574 -15.89 11.22 17.29
CA CYS A 574 -15.67 12.13 16.16
C CYS A 574 -15.82 11.37 14.83
N VAL A 575 -16.29 12.05 13.78
CA VAL A 575 -16.51 11.45 12.45
C VAL A 575 -15.25 10.90 11.80
N THR A 576 -14.07 11.37 12.22
CA THR A 576 -12.78 10.86 11.77
C THR A 576 -11.74 10.84 12.90
N ARG A 577 -10.73 9.98 12.75
CA ARG A 577 -9.48 9.93 13.51
C ARG A 577 -8.31 10.57 12.76
N GLU A 578 -8.56 11.32 11.69
CA GLU A 578 -7.52 12.15 11.11
C GLU A 578 -7.11 13.24 12.10
N LEU A 579 -5.81 13.52 12.19
CA LEU A 579 -5.23 14.44 13.16
C LEU A 579 -5.96 15.80 13.10
N LEU A 580 -6.71 16.11 14.17
CA LEU A 580 -7.61 17.26 14.15
C LEU A 580 -6.88 18.56 13.85
N TRP A 581 -5.66 18.73 14.36
CA TRP A 581 -4.85 19.93 14.15
C TRP A 581 -4.61 20.23 12.66
N ASP A 582 -4.31 19.19 11.87
CA ASP A 582 -3.98 19.31 10.44
C ASP A 582 -5.24 19.66 9.62
N ARG A 583 -6.43 19.31 10.11
CA ARG A 583 -7.72 19.52 9.42
C ARG A 583 -8.59 20.61 10.04
N ALA A 584 -8.21 21.13 11.20
CA ALA A 584 -8.97 22.13 11.91
C ALA A 584 -9.01 23.41 11.10
N VAL A 585 -10.18 24.00 11.06
CA VAL A 585 -10.40 25.35 10.54
C VAL A 585 -10.83 26.23 11.69
N VAL A 586 -10.41 27.49 11.66
CA VAL A 586 -10.87 28.50 12.62
C VAL A 586 -12.17 29.10 12.09
N ARG A 587 -13.19 29.17 12.93
CA ARG A 587 -14.42 29.92 12.66
C ARG A 587 -14.88 30.65 13.90
N THR A 588 -15.54 31.78 13.69
CA THR A 588 -16.27 32.48 14.75
C THR A 588 -17.73 32.57 14.39
N TYR A 589 -18.60 32.32 15.37
CA TYR A 589 -20.04 32.42 15.22
C TYR A 589 -20.56 33.60 16.02
N ASP A 590 -21.39 34.42 15.37
CA ASP A 590 -22.17 35.43 16.06
C ASP A 590 -23.35 34.75 16.76
N VAL A 591 -23.35 34.81 18.09
CA VAL A 591 -24.37 34.19 18.95
C VAL A 591 -25.23 35.24 19.65
N GLU A 592 -25.14 36.50 19.25
CA GLU A 592 -25.89 37.61 19.87
C GLU A 592 -27.41 37.37 19.82
N SER A 593 -27.91 36.82 18.71
CA SER A 593 -29.33 36.47 18.57
C SER A 593 -29.78 35.39 19.57
N ILE A 594 -28.92 34.41 19.85
CA ILE A 594 -29.19 33.35 20.83
C ILE A 594 -29.14 33.92 22.24
N LEU A 595 -28.13 34.74 22.55
CA LEU A 595 -27.99 35.37 23.88
C LEU A 595 -29.19 36.24 24.24
N LYS A 596 -29.76 36.96 23.27
CA LYS A 596 -31.00 37.73 23.46
C LYS A 596 -32.21 36.86 23.79
N GLN A 597 -32.28 35.65 23.24
CA GLN A 597 -33.35 34.69 23.51
C GLN A 597 -33.13 33.88 24.79
N LEU A 598 -31.88 33.76 25.25
CA LEU A 598 -31.47 33.01 26.45
C LEU A 598 -30.73 33.92 27.45
N PRO A 599 -31.38 34.94 28.04
CA PRO A 599 -30.68 35.97 28.84
C PRO A 599 -30.01 35.41 30.11
N MET A 600 -30.53 34.29 30.63
CA MET A 600 -29.98 33.61 31.81
C MET A 600 -28.74 32.76 31.50
N SER A 601 -28.40 32.58 30.21
CA SER A 601 -27.29 31.76 29.75
C SER A 601 -26.17 32.65 29.20
N GLY A 602 -25.08 32.79 29.95
CA GLY A 602 -23.88 33.48 29.43
C GLY A 602 -23.30 32.77 28.21
N GLY A 603 -22.54 33.47 27.34
CA GLY A 603 -21.98 32.87 26.12
C GLY A 603 -21.12 31.63 26.34
N GLU A 604 -20.47 31.52 27.50
CA GLU A 604 -19.71 30.30 27.85
C GLU A 604 -20.61 29.09 28.15
N VAL A 605 -21.87 29.31 28.54
CA VAL A 605 -22.89 28.24 28.65
C VAL A 605 -23.20 27.67 27.27
N ILE A 606 -23.32 28.53 26.25
CA ILE A 606 -23.48 28.09 24.85
C ILE A 606 -22.26 27.28 24.41
N ALA A 607 -21.04 27.76 24.69
CA ALA A 607 -19.82 27.02 24.40
C ALA A 607 -19.78 25.65 25.09
N HIS A 608 -20.18 25.58 26.37
CA HIS A 608 -20.28 24.33 27.11
C HIS A 608 -21.30 23.37 26.49
N PHE A 609 -22.46 23.87 26.11
CA PHE A 609 -23.51 23.09 25.46
C PHE A 609 -23.06 22.52 24.11
N VAL A 610 -22.39 23.33 23.30
CA VAL A 610 -21.77 22.88 22.04
C VAL A 610 -20.76 21.77 22.31
N ARG A 611 -19.88 21.93 23.31
CA ARG A 611 -18.89 20.90 23.66
C ARG A 611 -19.51 19.58 24.11
N GLN A 612 -20.68 19.60 24.75
CA GLN A 612 -21.40 18.39 25.12
C GLN A 612 -22.06 17.68 23.92
N ARG A 613 -22.54 18.44 22.92
CA ARG A 613 -23.38 17.92 21.82
C ARG A 613 -22.61 17.58 20.54
N VAL A 614 -21.41 18.14 20.38
CA VAL A 614 -20.56 17.94 19.21
C VAL A 614 -19.36 17.11 19.64
N PHE A 615 -19.36 15.79 19.37
CA PHE A 615 -18.21 14.90 19.55
C PHE A 615 -17.43 15.14 20.85
N ALA A 616 -18.08 14.98 22.01
CA ALA A 616 -17.61 15.50 23.30
C ALA A 616 -16.15 15.19 23.64
N ASP A 617 -15.66 13.98 23.36
CA ASP A 617 -14.29 13.58 23.64
C ASP A 617 -13.25 14.26 22.73
N SER A 618 -13.64 14.76 21.56
CA SER A 618 -12.73 15.43 20.63
C SER A 618 -12.23 16.78 21.15
N TRP A 619 -12.96 17.45 22.06
CA TRP A 619 -12.53 18.72 22.67
C TRP A 619 -11.41 18.56 23.70
N LYS A 620 -11.10 17.32 24.09
CA LYS A 620 -9.95 17.01 24.97
C LYS A 620 -8.64 16.96 24.17
N VAL A 621 -8.71 16.91 22.85
CA VAL A 621 -7.54 16.87 21.97
C VAL A 621 -6.92 18.26 21.88
N SER A 622 -5.62 18.35 22.15
CA SER A 622 -4.87 19.60 22.08
C SER A 622 -5.00 20.24 20.70
N GLY A 623 -5.18 21.56 20.67
CA GLY A 623 -5.36 22.31 19.43
C GLY A 623 -6.81 22.41 18.96
N THR A 624 -7.77 21.82 19.68
CA THR A 624 -9.20 22.12 19.49
C THR A 624 -9.65 23.21 20.46
N CYS A 625 -10.65 24.00 20.05
CA CYS A 625 -11.21 25.04 20.92
C CYS A 625 -12.68 25.28 20.57
N CYS A 626 -13.52 25.47 21.58
CA CYS A 626 -14.85 26.05 21.45
C CYS A 626 -15.05 26.92 22.69
N ARG A 627 -14.95 28.24 22.58
CA ARG A 627 -15.04 29.17 23.72
C ARG A 627 -15.72 30.46 23.31
N TYR A 628 -16.44 31.06 24.25
CA TYR A 628 -17.00 32.38 24.04
C TYR A 628 -15.96 33.47 24.32
N HIS A 629 -15.79 34.39 23.39
CA HIS A 629 -14.91 35.53 23.52
C HIS A 629 -15.74 36.78 23.81
N LYS A 630 -15.64 37.28 25.04
CA LYS A 630 -16.50 38.35 25.57
C LYS A 630 -16.31 39.67 24.82
N ALA A 631 -15.07 40.12 24.65
CA ALA A 631 -14.75 41.39 24.00
C ALA A 631 -15.32 41.52 22.57
N THR A 632 -15.42 40.39 21.84
CA THR A 632 -16.00 40.38 20.48
C THR A 632 -17.43 39.84 20.44
N GLU A 633 -17.94 39.34 21.56
CA GLU A 633 -19.21 38.62 21.71
C GLU A 633 -19.42 37.47 20.70
N LYS A 634 -18.36 36.71 20.43
CA LYS A 634 -18.36 35.63 19.44
C LYS A 634 -18.04 34.30 20.08
N LEU A 635 -18.59 33.23 19.52
CA LEU A 635 -18.15 31.88 19.81
C LEU A 635 -17.01 31.50 18.85
N LEU A 636 -15.78 31.40 19.36
CA LEU A 636 -14.63 30.88 18.61
C LEU A 636 -14.68 29.36 18.60
N VAL A 637 -14.52 28.76 17.42
CA VAL A 637 -14.42 27.31 17.25
C VAL A 637 -13.26 26.95 16.34
N VAL A 638 -12.31 26.18 16.88
CA VAL A 638 -11.20 25.56 16.15
C VAL A 638 -11.43 24.06 16.16
N HIS A 639 -11.92 23.54 15.03
CA HIS A 639 -12.21 22.12 14.84
C HIS A 639 -12.34 21.78 13.34
N VAL A 640 -12.41 20.50 13.00
CA VAL A 640 -12.56 20.01 11.63
C VAL A 640 -13.91 20.40 11.02
N PRO A 641 -14.02 20.51 9.68
CA PRO A 641 -15.24 20.99 9.01
C PRO A 641 -16.54 20.29 9.43
N ALA A 642 -16.53 18.96 9.60
CA ALA A 642 -17.72 18.21 10.03
C ALA A 642 -18.19 18.57 11.44
N ALA A 643 -17.27 18.94 12.34
CA ALA A 643 -17.65 19.45 13.65
C ALA A 643 -18.23 20.86 13.54
N GLN A 644 -17.68 21.71 12.67
CA GLN A 644 -18.22 23.05 12.40
C GLN A 644 -19.66 22.98 11.89
N GLU A 645 -19.99 22.05 11.01
CA GLU A 645 -21.37 21.84 10.54
C GLU A 645 -22.32 21.42 11.67
N ARG A 646 -21.87 20.53 12.56
CA ARG A 646 -22.65 20.12 13.72
C ARG A 646 -22.82 21.25 14.73
N VAL A 647 -21.80 22.09 14.92
CA VAL A 647 -21.88 23.33 15.71
C VAL A 647 -22.98 24.23 15.14
N VAL A 648 -22.99 24.48 13.83
CA VAL A 648 -24.03 25.28 13.17
C VAL A 648 -25.41 24.71 13.43
N ARG A 649 -25.61 23.39 13.30
CA ARG A 649 -26.89 22.73 13.60
C ARG A 649 -27.32 22.92 15.06
N VAL A 650 -26.39 22.79 16.01
CA VAL A 650 -26.66 22.98 17.44
C VAL A 650 -27.03 24.43 17.76
N LEU A 651 -26.29 25.39 17.20
CA LEU A 651 -26.58 26.81 17.39
C LEU A 651 -27.91 27.21 16.73
N TRP A 652 -28.21 26.66 15.55
CA TRP A 652 -29.48 26.88 14.87
C TRP A 652 -30.66 26.31 15.66
N ASP A 653 -30.51 25.12 16.24
CA ASP A 653 -31.55 24.52 17.10
C ASP A 653 -31.78 25.35 18.37
N LEU A 654 -30.72 25.86 18.99
CA LEU A 654 -30.81 26.82 20.11
C LEU A 654 -31.54 28.11 19.69
N GLN A 655 -31.24 28.66 18.51
CA GLN A 655 -31.88 29.88 18.00
C GLN A 655 -33.37 29.68 17.67
N LEU A 656 -33.77 28.46 17.28
CA LEU A 656 -35.17 28.16 16.95
C LEU A 656 -35.99 27.76 18.18
N ARG A 657 -35.41 26.97 19.09
CA ARG A 657 -36.14 26.33 20.19
C ARG A 657 -35.85 26.92 21.57
N GLY A 658 -34.84 27.79 21.69
CA GLY A 658 -34.46 28.41 22.96
C GLY A 658 -34.13 27.37 24.04
N GLU A 659 -34.68 27.55 25.24
CA GLU A 659 -34.43 26.67 26.39
C GLU A 659 -34.87 25.22 26.14
N ASN A 660 -35.83 24.99 25.23
CA ASN A 660 -36.30 23.65 24.90
C ASN A 660 -35.23 22.80 24.18
N ALA A 661 -34.23 23.43 23.55
CA ALA A 661 -33.09 22.71 22.98
C ALA A 661 -32.11 22.20 24.05
N LEU A 662 -32.14 22.75 25.28
CA LEU A 662 -31.23 22.39 26.37
C LEU A 662 -31.58 21.05 27.05
N GLY A 663 -32.79 20.51 26.83
CA GLY A 663 -33.19 19.18 27.31
C GLY A 663 -32.38 18.04 26.66
N PRO A 664 -32.39 16.80 27.21
CA PRO A 664 -31.64 15.67 26.67
C PRO A 664 -31.94 15.51 25.18
N ALA A 665 -30.92 15.18 24.36
CA ALA A 665 -31.08 15.01 22.93
C ALA A 665 -32.24 14.04 22.69
N LEU A 666 -33.40 14.56 22.27
CA LEU A 666 -34.48 13.73 21.77
C LEU A 666 -33.84 12.92 20.65
N VAL A 667 -33.83 11.59 20.81
CA VAL A 667 -33.53 10.65 19.72
C VAL A 667 -34.25 11.20 18.50
N PRO A 668 -33.59 11.38 17.35
CA PRO A 668 -34.23 12.01 16.21
C PRO A 668 -35.46 11.17 15.81
N GLU A 669 -36.64 11.63 16.23
CA GLU A 669 -37.89 11.18 15.66
C GLU A 669 -37.94 11.73 14.23
N ALA A 670 -38.04 10.78 13.31
CA ALA A 670 -38.71 10.86 12.01
C ALA A 670 -38.83 12.26 11.35
N GLY A 671 -38.06 12.45 10.28
CA GLY A 671 -38.41 13.34 9.16
C GLY A 671 -37.99 12.67 7.85
N PRO A 672 -38.76 12.82 6.76
CA PRO A 672 -38.80 11.92 5.59
C PRO A 672 -37.47 11.70 4.86
#